data_AF-A0A954SHA3-F1
#
_entry.id   AF-A0A954SHA3-F1
#
_cell.length_a   1.000
_cell.length_b   1.000
_cell.length_c   1.000
_cell.angle_alpha   90.00
_cell.angle_beta   90.00
_cell.angle_gamma   90.00
#
_symmetry.space_group_name_H-M   'P 1'
#
loop_
_entity.id
_entity.type
_entity.pdbx_description
1 polymer ?
#
loop_
_entity_poly.entity_id
_entity_poly.type
_entity_poly.pdbx_seq_one_letter_code
_entity_poly.pdbx_strand_id
1 'polypeptide(L)'
;MPQQREVDGPARRFSVSVWMLILWLAAWNSDAVAQPKNASGQAELIAVETFDQTSFPLTQADGGSGWRESWKASRVLAAEAGAEFIDGNDPAVELPQSFAVIRGTGDRNNPIRRSLQDPVKRSEVFVAFDLRYRNDVGLSKAAEPAPVDPEFFVLWLDRVDGGDRATHSQSVPNIGIHQADRGPAKGRNVFMIRTGPANTAWSKIEPRNGHWHRVVARLAKSGNEPRSEYSSIDLWIDPDVDDAVKPDATLTGAASVSVIQWLGFSTGVKTEPDDEISVRNLVLTRSWSTATGNVSELAVEPSMASPGHNGVVWNQTVDFRRDVYPLLQDRCFACHAGENSDSGYRLDVLREYFGYSTGEVLAVRGRSNHSRLIEVVASAEPEQRMPPQDEPALADEQIAMLKAWIDQGMPWDEELLPTPRIESDHWAFQPVTRPQVPTINDSWGRTPVDAFIAKSHLNAGLQHSSEAPPETLARRLYLDLIGLPPTPEQLTEFLQKSSEDPSAELIEELLASPHYGERWGRYWLDLARWAESQGYQHDFVRPYAWRYRDYVIDSFNQDKPYDRFIKEQLAGDELQPYSDENLIATGFLAAARISGNQEDDAIQRNDVMVDIVNATGSVMLGLTLECAQCHNHKIDPISQRDYYRMQAFFIHGQLGNLSLRDPDVPNPTNISEWIPKPSFDFYSKEVKSLTSKKLYQPTDRPHTWGYLSAATGDPGIERFPVVNRRPIRWQPSALKSMQAHMLIRGDAGNPGPPVRHGWPEVLGTTPESLGTRSRSALADWMTDRRNPLVARVWVNRIWQYHFGRGLVATASDFGVGGAEPSHPELLDWLACELMDHGWSTKHIHRLIVQSAVYRQQRKYDEANAAIDPNNQLLWTWPRRRLEAEAIRDSVLVATGELDRSIGGISVPPEREEQKLRRTIYLFQQRSAMPSVMEMFDGPGGIASCSRRAVSTVALQPLFLLNSEFMARRATSLAERVSEAASDVDSQIDQAFLRTLSRRPAAEERLLAKEILEDSDGPAPLTRLCLALLNLNEFVYIP
;
A
#
# COMPACT_ATOMS: atom_id res chain seq x y z
N MET A 1 -15.02 -0.05 -43.71
CA MET A 1 -14.15 -0.01 -44.91
C MET A 1 -15.01 0.28 -46.13
N PRO A 2 -14.52 1.01 -47.15
CA PRO A 2 -13.63 2.18 -47.16
C PRO A 2 -14.32 3.34 -47.96
N GLN A 3 -13.85 4.59 -48.05
CA GLN A 3 -12.65 5.13 -48.73
C GLN A 3 -12.61 6.65 -48.39
N GLN A 4 -11.48 7.22 -47.92
CA GLN A 4 -10.35 7.80 -48.71
C GLN A 4 -10.80 8.94 -49.64
N ARG A 5 -10.14 10.10 -49.82
CA ARG A 5 -8.78 10.64 -49.59
C ARG A 5 -8.91 12.16 -49.96
N GLU A 6 -8.36 13.13 -49.22
CA GLU A 6 -6.97 13.67 -49.24
C GLU A 6 -6.77 14.89 -50.18
N VAL A 7 -5.88 15.80 -49.77
CA VAL A 7 -5.01 16.71 -50.58
C VAL A 7 -5.34 18.24 -50.65
N ASP A 8 -4.47 18.99 -49.94
CA ASP A 8 -3.74 20.26 -50.22
C ASP A 8 -4.40 21.64 -50.52
N GLY A 9 -3.80 22.68 -49.89
CA GLY A 9 -4.02 24.13 -50.10
C GLY A 9 -3.46 24.68 -51.44
N PRO A 10 -3.33 26.02 -51.68
CA PRO A 10 -2.52 26.95 -50.83
C PRO A 10 -2.85 28.48 -50.86
N ALA A 11 -2.18 29.21 -49.95
CA ALA A 11 -1.52 30.54 -50.05
C ALA A 11 -2.20 31.84 -50.56
N ARG A 12 -2.11 32.90 -49.72
CA ARG A 12 -1.46 34.24 -49.92
C ARG A 12 -2.15 35.31 -49.02
N ARG A 13 -1.56 36.41 -48.52
CA ARG A 13 -0.21 36.95 -48.19
C ARG A 13 -0.44 38.44 -47.82
N PHE A 14 0.58 39.07 -47.18
CA PHE A 14 0.89 40.52 -46.99
C PHE A 14 0.47 41.15 -45.64
N SER A 15 1.29 41.95 -44.92
CA SER A 15 2.61 42.58 -45.17
C SER A 15 3.21 43.13 -43.83
N VAL A 16 4.46 42.84 -43.42
CA VAL A 16 5.74 43.65 -43.46
C VAL A 16 5.63 45.04 -42.78
N SER A 17 6.49 45.46 -41.82
CA SER A 17 7.93 45.74 -42.02
C SER A 17 8.77 45.96 -40.73
N VAL A 18 10.04 45.59 -40.87
CA VAL A 18 11.22 45.69 -39.99
C VAL A 18 12.03 46.94 -40.32
N TRP A 19 12.55 47.68 -39.31
CA TRP A 19 13.77 48.51 -39.38
C TRP A 19 14.28 48.81 -37.97
N MET A 20 15.46 48.29 -37.60
CA MET A 20 16.49 48.86 -36.69
C MET A 20 17.32 47.76 -36.02
N LEU A 21 18.19 47.14 -36.81
CA LEU A 21 19.41 46.51 -36.34
C LEU A 21 20.52 46.92 -37.32
N ILE A 22 21.73 47.14 -36.79
CA ILE A 22 22.99 47.42 -37.49
C ILE A 22 23.26 48.91 -37.74
N LEU A 23 23.84 49.55 -36.73
CA LEU A 23 24.95 50.49 -36.87
C LEU A 23 25.47 50.81 -35.46
N TRP A 24 26.33 49.96 -34.90
CA TRP A 24 27.50 50.37 -34.12
C TRP A 24 28.25 49.15 -33.55
N LEU A 25 29.29 48.74 -34.27
CA LEU A 25 30.43 48.03 -33.73
C LEU A 25 31.68 48.84 -34.11
N ALA A 26 32.56 49.01 -33.12
CA ALA A 26 33.96 49.46 -33.20
C ALA A 26 34.27 50.97 -33.21
N ALA A 27 34.62 51.49 -32.02
CA ALA A 27 35.68 52.49 -31.87
C ALA A 27 36.45 52.26 -30.54
N TRP A 28 37.76 52.06 -30.72
CA TRP A 28 38.91 51.92 -29.82
C TRP A 28 38.90 52.43 -28.37
N ASN A 29 39.47 51.56 -27.51
CA ASN A 29 40.34 51.76 -26.34
C ASN A 29 41.02 53.13 -26.13
N SER A 30 41.06 53.58 -24.86
CA SER A 30 42.30 54.07 -24.21
C SER A 30 42.14 54.15 -22.67
N ASP A 31 43.23 53.84 -21.97
CA ASP A 31 43.38 53.66 -20.52
C ASP A 31 43.09 54.88 -19.64
N ALA A 32 42.57 54.65 -18.43
CA ALA A 32 43.06 55.28 -17.20
C ALA A 32 42.56 54.56 -15.93
N VAL A 33 43.53 54.24 -15.09
CA VAL A 33 43.46 53.60 -13.77
C VAL A 33 42.61 54.39 -12.77
N ALA A 34 41.68 53.71 -12.09
CA ALA A 34 41.24 54.04 -10.72
C ALA A 34 40.62 52.80 -10.05
N GLN A 35 41.27 52.30 -8.99
CA GLN A 35 40.73 51.26 -8.11
C GLN A 35 39.48 51.75 -7.36
N PRO A 36 38.49 50.87 -7.10
CA PRO A 36 37.67 50.98 -5.91
C PRO A 36 37.93 49.80 -4.95
N LYS A 37 38.11 50.16 -3.69
CA LYS A 37 38.34 49.29 -2.54
C LYS A 37 37.09 48.48 -2.17
N ASN A 38 37.33 47.21 -1.84
CA ASN A 38 36.66 46.29 -0.90
C ASN A 38 35.20 46.55 -0.49
N ALA A 39 34.30 45.65 -0.93
CA ALA A 39 33.25 45.00 -0.14
C ALA A 39 32.40 44.03 -1.01
N SER A 40 32.83 42.77 -1.23
CA SER A 40 32.00 41.80 -1.98
C SER A 40 32.27 40.30 -1.72
N GLY A 41 32.87 39.92 -0.58
CA GLY A 41 33.32 38.53 -0.35
C GLY A 41 32.23 37.43 -0.29
N GLN A 42 30.96 37.76 -0.02
CA GLN A 42 29.90 36.75 0.20
C GLN A 42 29.11 36.34 -1.05
N ALA A 43 29.14 37.10 -2.15
CA ALA A 43 28.37 36.78 -3.37
C ALA A 43 29.00 35.66 -4.24
N GLU A 44 30.23 35.25 -3.90
CA GLU A 44 31.04 34.31 -4.68
C GLU A 44 31.12 32.91 -4.03
N LEU A 45 30.74 32.77 -2.76
CA LEU A 45 30.76 31.51 -2.01
C LEU A 45 29.57 30.60 -2.39
N ILE A 46 29.83 29.31 -2.61
CA ILE A 46 28.81 28.29 -2.93
C ILE A 46 28.58 27.40 -1.71
N ALA A 47 29.65 26.88 -1.11
CA ALA A 47 29.59 26.12 0.13
C ALA A 47 30.92 26.20 0.89
N VAL A 48 30.89 26.09 2.22
CA VAL A 48 32.08 26.06 3.10
C VAL A 48 31.93 25.03 4.21
N GLU A 49 33.01 24.38 4.63
CA GLU A 49 33.01 23.41 5.72
C GLU A 49 34.35 23.42 6.47
N THR A 50 34.28 23.55 7.78
CA THR A 50 35.42 23.53 8.71
C THR A 50 35.53 22.22 9.50
N PHE A 51 34.58 21.30 9.37
CA PHE A 51 34.56 19.97 10.01
C PHE A 51 34.66 20.04 11.54
N ASP A 52 33.81 20.83 12.17
CA ASP A 52 33.70 20.90 13.63
C ASP A 52 32.99 19.68 14.24
N GLN A 53 32.89 19.63 15.57
CA GLN A 53 32.24 18.50 16.27
C GLN A 53 30.75 18.33 15.95
N THR A 54 30.11 19.35 15.37
CA THR A 54 28.70 19.34 14.97
C THR A 54 28.49 18.90 13.52
N SER A 55 29.56 18.66 12.75
CA SER A 55 29.49 18.23 11.35
C SER A 55 28.98 16.78 11.14
N PHE A 56 28.97 15.92 12.18
CA PHE A 56 28.70 14.46 12.08
C PHE A 56 27.46 13.84 12.82
N PRO A 57 26.39 14.55 13.24
CA PRO A 57 25.23 13.94 13.88
C PRO A 57 24.29 13.22 12.88
N LEU A 58 23.73 12.07 13.31
CA LEU A 58 22.73 11.26 12.58
C LEU A 58 21.33 11.92 12.49
N THR A 59 21.18 13.16 12.95
CA THR A 59 19.99 14.01 12.83
C THR A 59 20.43 15.42 12.44
N GLN A 60 20.06 15.82 11.21
CA GLN A 60 20.13 17.15 10.55
C GLN A 60 21.06 18.24 11.13
N ALA A 61 22.03 18.65 10.32
CA ALA A 61 22.91 19.80 10.52
C ALA A 61 22.40 21.08 9.83
N ASP A 62 22.52 22.18 10.57
CA ASP A 62 22.99 23.53 10.26
C ASP A 62 23.05 23.99 8.79
N GLY A 63 22.22 24.98 8.46
CA GLY A 63 22.06 25.60 7.14
C GLY A 63 22.86 26.89 6.92
N GLY A 64 24.02 27.06 7.55
CA GLY A 64 24.84 28.29 7.41
C GLY A 64 25.83 28.30 6.24
N SER A 65 26.04 27.19 5.53
CA SER A 65 27.27 27.03 4.74
C SER A 65 27.13 26.36 3.37
N GLY A 66 25.94 26.38 2.74
CA GLY A 66 25.73 25.93 1.35
C GLY A 66 25.46 24.42 1.16
N TRP A 67 25.26 23.68 2.25
CA TRP A 67 24.97 22.24 2.25
C TRP A 67 23.52 21.92 2.65
N ARG A 68 22.99 20.80 2.13
CA ARG A 68 21.57 20.43 2.27
C ARG A 68 21.20 19.67 3.56
N GLU A 69 22.14 18.89 4.06
CA GLU A 69 21.97 17.94 5.17
C GLU A 69 23.33 17.76 5.87
N SER A 70 23.44 17.06 7.01
CA SER A 70 24.75 16.76 7.64
C SER A 70 25.66 15.90 6.73
N TRP A 71 26.95 15.78 7.06
CA TRP A 71 27.78 14.76 6.43
C TRP A 71 27.21 13.37 6.71
N LYS A 72 26.96 12.62 5.64
CA LYS A 72 26.68 11.19 5.73
C LYS A 72 27.99 10.45 5.93
N ALA A 73 28.20 9.94 7.14
CA ALA A 73 29.30 9.02 7.42
C ALA A 73 28.99 7.62 6.88
N SER A 74 30.01 6.95 6.34
CA SER A 74 29.91 5.55 5.91
C SER A 74 29.64 4.62 7.09
N ARG A 75 28.86 3.56 6.86
CA ARG A 75 28.67 2.50 7.86
C ARG A 75 29.88 1.57 7.98
N VAL A 76 30.80 1.62 7.01
CA VAL A 76 32.01 0.79 6.96
C VAL A 76 33.11 1.36 7.84
N LEU A 77 33.25 2.69 7.89
CA LEU A 77 34.18 3.41 8.75
C LEU A 77 33.70 4.86 8.88
N ALA A 78 33.47 5.30 10.13
CA ALA A 78 33.08 6.67 10.41
C ALA A 78 34.30 7.59 10.42
N ALA A 79 34.16 8.80 9.86
CA ALA A 79 35.13 9.86 10.11
C ALA A 79 34.95 10.38 11.54
N GLU A 80 36.05 10.81 12.15
CA GLU A 80 36.08 11.37 13.50
C GLU A 80 36.41 12.86 13.43
N ALA A 81 35.78 13.68 14.25
CA ALA A 81 36.15 15.08 14.40
C ALA A 81 37.45 15.18 15.23
N GLY A 82 38.47 15.82 14.67
CA GLY A 82 39.72 16.18 15.34
C GLY A 82 39.79 17.68 15.63
N ALA A 83 40.58 18.07 16.63
CA ALA A 83 40.88 19.46 16.95
C ALA A 83 42.36 19.60 17.33
N GLU A 84 43.05 20.59 16.77
CA GLU A 84 44.43 20.95 17.13
C GLU A 84 44.48 22.35 17.75
N PHE A 85 45.20 22.49 18.86
CA PHE A 85 45.50 23.78 19.49
C PHE A 85 46.81 24.32 18.91
N ILE A 86 46.79 25.57 18.45
CA ILE A 86 47.99 26.25 17.92
C ILE A 86 48.85 26.66 19.13
N ASP A 87 50.11 26.22 19.16
CA ASP A 87 51.05 26.54 20.24
C ASP A 87 51.45 28.03 20.19
N GLY A 88 51.50 28.67 21.37
CA GLY A 88 51.35 30.12 21.53
C GLY A 88 52.53 30.97 21.04
N ASN A 89 52.23 31.99 20.21
CA ASN A 89 52.98 33.26 20.18
C ASN A 89 52.33 34.40 19.37
N ASP A 90 51.04 34.34 19.01
CA ASP A 90 50.34 35.45 18.32
C ASP A 90 49.12 35.92 19.15
N PRO A 91 48.99 37.21 19.54
CA PRO A 91 47.92 37.68 20.42
C PRO A 91 46.53 37.80 19.77
N ALA A 92 46.36 37.35 18.53
CA ALA A 92 45.08 37.29 17.84
C ALA A 92 44.83 35.86 17.35
N VAL A 93 43.66 35.32 17.71
CA VAL A 93 43.08 34.01 17.34
C VAL A 93 43.19 32.94 18.44
N GLU A 94 42.06 32.69 19.09
CA GLU A 94 41.89 31.81 20.25
C GLU A 94 40.90 30.65 19.94
N LEU A 95 40.82 30.17 18.70
CA LEU A 95 39.91 29.06 18.33
C LEU A 95 40.66 27.79 17.90
N PRO A 96 40.27 26.60 18.40
CA PRO A 96 40.80 25.32 17.94
C PRO A 96 40.45 25.10 16.46
N GLN A 97 41.42 24.69 15.65
CA GLN A 97 41.16 24.36 14.24
C GLN A 97 40.61 22.93 14.17
N SER A 98 39.34 22.81 13.77
CA SER A 98 38.68 21.52 13.56
C SER A 98 39.04 20.90 12.21
N PHE A 99 39.01 19.58 12.14
CA PHE A 99 39.26 18.80 10.92
C PHE A 99 38.57 17.43 11.01
N ALA A 100 38.30 16.81 9.87
CA ALA A 100 37.85 15.43 9.82
C ALA A 100 39.04 14.49 9.67
N VAL A 101 39.09 13.45 10.50
CA VAL A 101 40.04 12.34 10.41
C VAL A 101 39.40 11.18 9.66
N ILE A 102 40.04 10.77 8.57
CA ILE A 102 39.65 9.65 7.73
C ILE A 102 40.78 8.62 7.78
N ARG A 103 40.45 7.41 8.24
CA ARG A 103 41.38 6.27 8.24
C ARG A 103 41.16 5.38 7.03
N GLY A 104 42.16 4.60 6.65
CA GLY A 104 41.98 3.56 5.65
C GLY A 104 41.09 2.42 6.14
N THR A 105 40.57 1.65 5.20
CA THR A 105 39.82 0.42 5.49
C THR A 105 40.44 -0.81 4.83
N GLY A 106 41.54 -0.66 4.07
CA GLY A 106 42.09 -1.72 3.20
C GLY A 106 41.16 -2.16 2.06
N ASP A 107 40.06 -1.46 1.84
CA ASP A 107 39.06 -1.68 0.79
C ASP A 107 38.46 -0.33 0.36
N ARG A 108 37.73 -0.29 -0.76
CA ARG A 108 37.07 0.94 -1.23
C ARG A 108 35.96 1.38 -0.30
N ASN A 109 35.99 2.65 0.08
CA ASN A 109 34.97 3.26 0.92
C ASN A 109 34.79 4.74 0.56
N ASN A 110 33.60 5.27 0.84
CA ASN A 110 33.27 6.70 0.79
C ASN A 110 32.97 7.19 2.22
N PRO A 111 34.01 7.45 3.06
CA PRO A 111 33.86 7.64 4.50
C PRO A 111 32.92 8.77 4.87
N ILE A 112 32.94 9.87 4.11
CA ILE A 112 32.06 11.02 4.31
C ILE A 112 31.61 11.58 2.97
N ARG A 113 30.33 11.91 2.87
CA ARG A 113 29.72 12.56 1.69
C ARG A 113 28.56 13.46 2.08
N ARG A 114 28.30 14.49 1.29
CA ARG A 114 27.28 15.51 1.60
C ARG A 114 26.71 16.06 0.30
N SER A 115 25.42 16.42 0.32
CA SER A 115 24.78 17.08 -0.80
C SER A 115 24.79 18.59 -0.65
N LEU A 116 24.97 19.28 -1.77
CA LEU A 116 24.86 20.73 -1.85
C LEU A 116 23.40 21.16 -1.72
N GLN A 117 23.15 22.31 -1.08
CA GLN A 117 21.82 22.90 -0.98
C GLN A 117 21.24 23.13 -2.39
N ASP A 118 22.04 23.72 -3.27
CA ASP A 118 21.72 23.97 -4.68
C ASP A 118 22.72 23.27 -5.63
N PRO A 119 22.24 22.56 -6.67
CA PRO A 119 23.13 21.96 -7.67
C PRO A 119 23.92 23.01 -8.46
N VAL A 120 25.24 22.80 -8.59
CA VAL A 120 26.12 23.65 -9.39
C VAL A 120 26.02 23.27 -10.87
N LYS A 121 25.49 24.19 -11.68
CA LYS A 121 25.29 24.03 -13.14
C LYS A 121 26.16 24.97 -13.99
N ARG A 122 27.05 25.74 -13.35
CA ARG A 122 27.76 26.89 -13.95
C ARG A 122 28.89 26.46 -14.89
N SER A 123 29.35 27.39 -15.74
CA SER A 123 30.45 27.19 -16.67
C SER A 123 31.80 26.98 -15.98
N GLU A 124 31.99 27.54 -14.79
CA GLU A 124 33.23 27.43 -14.01
C GLU A 124 32.92 27.36 -12.49
N VAL A 125 33.72 26.58 -11.75
CA VAL A 125 33.69 26.49 -10.29
C VAL A 125 35.08 26.15 -9.75
N PHE A 126 35.42 26.71 -8.59
CA PHE A 126 36.62 26.36 -7.82
C PHE A 126 36.23 25.52 -6.61
N VAL A 127 37.04 24.50 -6.33
CA VAL A 127 36.99 23.71 -5.10
C VAL A 127 38.34 23.75 -4.43
N ALA A 128 38.37 24.03 -3.13
CA ALA A 128 39.59 24.09 -2.35
C ALA A 128 39.40 23.36 -1.02
N PHE A 129 40.42 22.66 -0.53
CA PHE A 129 40.43 22.05 0.79
C PHE A 129 41.87 21.87 1.27
N ASP A 130 42.05 21.81 2.58
CA ASP A 130 43.35 21.47 3.16
C ASP A 130 43.39 19.97 3.40
N LEU A 131 44.51 19.35 3.02
CA LEU A 131 44.76 17.92 3.22
C LEU A 131 46.07 17.73 3.97
N ARG A 132 46.04 16.88 4.99
CA ARG A 132 47.25 16.39 5.66
C ARG A 132 47.25 14.87 5.69
N TYR A 133 48.39 14.29 5.34
CA TYR A 133 48.60 12.84 5.32
C TYR A 133 49.68 12.47 6.36
N ARG A 134 49.39 11.52 7.25
CA ARG A 134 50.34 10.95 8.23
C ARG A 134 50.47 9.44 8.05
N ASN A 135 51.70 8.97 7.86
CA ASN A 135 52.07 7.56 8.03
C ASN A 135 52.71 7.36 9.41
N ASP A 136 52.39 6.24 10.10
CA ASP A 136 52.91 5.82 11.42
C ASP A 136 52.41 6.56 12.68
N VAL A 137 51.13 6.41 13.03
CA VAL A 137 50.59 6.87 14.33
C VAL A 137 50.87 5.86 15.49
N GLY A 138 51.61 4.77 15.24
CA GLY A 138 51.68 3.60 16.14
C GLY A 138 53.04 3.18 16.71
N LEU A 139 54.18 3.72 16.29
CA LEU A 139 55.50 3.23 16.74
C LEU A 139 56.44 4.34 17.22
N SER A 140 57.11 4.04 18.33
CA SER A 140 58.03 4.88 19.09
C SER A 140 59.15 5.54 18.27
N LYS A 141 59.48 6.78 18.66
CA LYS A 141 60.77 7.50 18.52
C LYS A 141 61.80 6.92 17.53
N ALA A 142 62.13 7.77 16.55
CA ALA A 142 63.36 7.83 15.76
C ALA A 142 63.55 6.73 14.69
N ALA A 143 63.21 7.06 13.44
CA ALA A 143 63.85 6.55 12.24
C ALA A 143 63.58 7.50 11.04
N GLU A 144 64.48 7.49 10.06
CA GLU A 144 64.54 8.31 8.83
C GLU A 144 63.26 8.31 7.97
N PRO A 145 63.09 9.25 7.01
CA PRO A 145 61.88 9.31 6.18
C PRO A 145 61.71 8.01 5.36
N ALA A 146 60.77 7.17 5.78
CA ALA A 146 60.30 6.03 4.99
C ALA A 146 59.56 6.55 3.75
N PRO A 147 59.70 5.90 2.58
CA PRO A 147 58.91 6.24 1.40
C PRO A 147 57.41 6.02 1.68
N VAL A 148 56.58 6.97 1.25
CA VAL A 148 55.12 6.91 1.39
C VAL A 148 54.58 5.73 0.57
N ASP A 149 53.83 4.81 1.20
CA ASP A 149 53.18 3.66 0.54
C ASP A 149 52.04 4.10 -0.39
N PRO A 150 51.62 3.30 -1.38
CA PRO A 150 50.84 3.77 -2.52
C PRO A 150 49.38 4.10 -2.20
N GLU A 151 49.12 5.30 -1.73
CA GLU A 151 47.80 5.71 -1.26
C GLU A 151 46.78 6.03 -2.36
N PHE A 152 45.48 5.94 -2.03
CA PHE A 152 44.40 6.47 -2.84
C PHE A 152 43.42 7.24 -1.96
N PHE A 153 43.48 8.57 -2.03
CA PHE A 153 42.53 9.45 -1.37
C PHE A 153 42.10 10.56 -2.30
N VAL A 154 40.79 10.73 -2.49
CA VAL A 154 40.25 11.71 -3.43
C VAL A 154 38.98 12.36 -2.90
N LEU A 155 38.82 13.65 -3.17
CA LEU A 155 37.54 14.32 -3.24
C LEU A 155 36.90 14.02 -4.61
N TRP A 156 35.68 13.50 -4.62
CA TRP A 156 34.87 13.32 -5.82
C TRP A 156 33.70 14.28 -5.89
N LEU A 157 33.27 14.64 -7.11
CA LEU A 157 32.19 15.60 -7.39
C LEU A 157 31.17 14.98 -8.36
N ASP A 158 29.97 14.62 -7.90
CA ASP A 158 29.00 13.84 -8.68
C ASP A 158 27.58 14.47 -8.67
N ARG A 159 26.70 13.98 -9.53
CA ARG A 159 25.26 14.30 -9.53
C ARG A 159 24.48 13.45 -8.54
N VAL A 160 24.99 12.27 -8.16
CA VAL A 160 24.31 11.29 -7.29
C VAL A 160 25.21 10.85 -6.13
N ASP A 161 24.59 10.45 -5.02
CA ASP A 161 25.28 10.04 -3.77
C ASP A 161 26.19 8.82 -3.96
N GLY A 162 25.73 7.79 -4.69
CA GLY A 162 26.49 6.55 -4.94
C GLY A 162 26.60 5.59 -3.74
N GLY A 163 26.51 6.05 -2.50
CA GLY A 163 26.59 5.21 -1.29
C GLY A 163 28.01 4.76 -0.89
N ASP A 164 28.13 3.93 0.15
CA ASP A 164 29.40 3.66 0.85
C ASP A 164 30.50 3.01 -0.01
N ARG A 165 30.14 2.29 -1.09
CA ARG A 165 31.09 1.56 -1.96
C ARG A 165 31.01 1.92 -3.44
N ALA A 166 30.36 3.03 -3.78
CA ALA A 166 30.33 3.49 -5.17
C ALA A 166 31.74 3.78 -5.68
N THR A 167 32.02 3.33 -6.90
CA THR A 167 33.36 3.45 -7.48
C THR A 167 33.68 4.86 -7.98
N HIS A 168 32.68 5.77 -8.06
CA HIS A 168 32.75 7.15 -8.58
C HIS A 168 33.82 7.30 -9.67
N SER A 169 33.74 6.39 -10.65
CA SER A 169 34.77 6.12 -11.64
C SER A 169 34.18 6.29 -13.03
N GLN A 170 34.98 6.82 -13.96
CA GLN A 170 34.58 7.18 -15.33
C GLN A 170 33.61 8.38 -15.33
N SER A 171 34.08 9.49 -15.89
CA SER A 171 33.35 10.76 -16.03
C SER A 171 32.98 11.47 -14.72
N VAL A 172 33.52 11.05 -13.58
CA VAL A 172 33.41 11.77 -12.29
C VAL A 172 34.76 12.40 -11.94
N PRO A 173 34.84 13.73 -11.69
CA PRO A 173 36.06 14.39 -11.23
C PRO A 173 36.52 13.83 -9.89
N ASN A 174 37.79 13.48 -9.80
CA ASN A 174 38.48 13.03 -8.60
C ASN A 174 39.73 13.91 -8.41
N ILE A 175 39.89 14.51 -7.23
CA ILE A 175 40.97 15.44 -6.88
C ILE A 175 41.59 14.96 -5.58
N GLY A 176 42.89 14.66 -5.55
CA GLY A 176 43.54 14.21 -4.32
C GLY A 176 44.90 13.57 -4.58
N ILE A 177 45.28 12.56 -3.82
CA ILE A 177 46.57 11.89 -3.90
C ILE A 177 46.40 10.49 -4.46
N HIS A 178 47.28 10.12 -5.39
CA HIS A 178 47.46 8.73 -5.77
C HIS A 178 48.89 8.45 -6.22
N GLN A 179 49.30 7.18 -6.20
CA GLN A 179 50.56 6.76 -6.80
C GLN A 179 50.49 6.90 -8.33
N ALA A 180 51.40 7.70 -8.90
CA ALA A 180 51.48 7.88 -10.33
C ALA A 180 51.84 6.56 -11.04
N ASP A 181 51.01 6.13 -11.99
CA ASP A 181 51.23 4.91 -12.78
C ASP A 181 52.03 5.18 -14.08
N ARG A 182 52.11 6.45 -14.48
CA ARG A 182 52.75 6.93 -15.72
C ARG A 182 53.29 8.36 -15.55
N GLY A 183 54.13 8.79 -16.50
CA GLY A 183 54.72 10.13 -16.49
C GLY A 183 55.93 10.29 -15.55
N PRO A 184 56.45 11.52 -15.39
CA PRO A 184 57.69 11.78 -14.64
C PRO A 184 57.57 11.58 -13.12
N ALA A 185 56.36 11.39 -12.60
CA ALA A 185 56.10 11.06 -11.20
C ALA A 185 55.93 9.56 -10.94
N LYS A 186 56.00 8.71 -11.99
CA LYS A 186 55.67 7.27 -11.89
C LYS A 186 56.33 6.59 -10.68
N GLY A 187 55.52 5.87 -9.91
CA GLY A 187 55.91 5.15 -8.70
C GLY A 187 55.84 5.97 -7.40
N ARG A 188 55.66 7.29 -7.49
CA ARG A 188 55.60 8.21 -6.35
C ARG A 188 54.16 8.63 -6.07
N ASN A 189 53.83 8.88 -4.80
CA ASN A 189 52.55 9.47 -4.43
C ASN A 189 52.58 10.95 -4.70
N VAL A 190 51.73 11.41 -5.60
CA VAL A 190 51.64 12.82 -5.96
C VAL A 190 50.18 13.24 -6.01
N PHE A 191 49.93 14.54 -5.90
CA PHE A 191 48.58 15.06 -6.13
C PHE A 191 48.19 14.86 -7.60
N MET A 192 46.91 14.59 -7.83
CA MET A 192 46.37 14.24 -9.15
C MET A 192 44.93 14.71 -9.32
N ILE A 193 44.57 14.90 -10.58
CA ILE A 193 43.20 15.12 -11.05
C ILE A 193 42.83 14.06 -12.09
N ARG A 194 41.64 13.50 -11.95
CA ARG A 194 41.21 12.37 -12.77
C ARG A 194 39.71 12.37 -13.04
N THR A 195 39.31 12.01 -14.25
CA THR A 195 37.90 11.62 -14.55
C THR A 195 37.77 10.14 -14.91
N GLY A 196 38.88 9.45 -15.18
CA GLY A 196 38.92 8.00 -15.35
C GLY A 196 40.37 7.50 -15.48
N PRO A 197 40.63 6.18 -15.46
CA PRO A 197 42.00 5.65 -15.50
C PRO A 197 42.84 6.18 -16.67
N ALA A 198 42.23 6.31 -17.85
CA ALA A 198 42.87 6.87 -19.04
C ALA A 198 43.05 8.41 -18.99
N ASN A 199 42.22 9.10 -18.21
CA ASN A 199 42.12 10.56 -18.13
C ASN A 199 42.57 11.03 -16.74
N THR A 200 43.87 10.93 -16.50
CA THR A 200 44.53 11.33 -15.24
C THR A 200 45.70 12.25 -15.57
N ALA A 201 45.79 13.40 -14.89
CA ALA A 201 46.95 14.27 -14.88
C ALA A 201 47.58 14.29 -13.48
N TRP A 202 48.91 14.23 -13.44
CA TRP A 202 49.71 14.08 -12.22
C TRP A 202 50.50 15.36 -11.99
N SER A 203 50.49 15.86 -10.75
CA SER A 203 51.42 16.92 -10.33
C SER A 203 52.84 16.35 -10.16
N LYS A 204 53.81 17.25 -9.93
CA LYS A 204 55.18 16.87 -9.53
C LYS A 204 55.39 16.92 -8.00
N ILE A 205 54.34 17.26 -7.25
CA ILE A 205 54.41 17.58 -5.82
C ILE A 205 53.97 16.34 -5.03
N GLU A 206 54.85 15.88 -4.14
CA GLU A 206 54.58 14.79 -3.21
C GLU A 206 54.04 15.35 -1.89
N PRO A 207 53.07 14.67 -1.24
CA PRO A 207 52.60 15.08 0.08
C PRO A 207 53.72 14.92 1.10
N ARG A 208 53.94 15.96 1.93
CA ARG A 208 54.91 15.89 3.03
C ARG A 208 54.23 15.31 4.27
N ASN A 209 54.85 14.29 4.87
CA ASN A 209 54.31 13.63 6.06
C ASN A 209 53.98 14.65 7.17
N GLY A 210 52.75 14.64 7.67
CA GLY A 210 52.28 15.53 8.73
C GLY A 210 52.10 17.01 8.34
N HIS A 211 52.34 17.40 7.09
CA HIS A 211 52.19 18.77 6.60
C HIS A 211 50.78 19.00 6.03
N TRP A 212 50.19 20.17 6.30
CA TRP A 212 48.93 20.61 5.68
C TRP A 212 49.20 21.22 4.31
N HIS A 213 48.65 20.62 3.26
CA HIS A 213 48.70 21.15 1.90
C HIS A 213 47.35 21.76 1.50
N ARG A 214 47.36 22.97 0.94
CA ARG A 214 46.19 23.61 0.33
C ARG A 214 46.02 23.08 -1.09
N VAL A 215 44.96 22.32 -1.33
CA VAL A 215 44.64 21.77 -2.65
C VAL A 215 43.55 22.62 -3.28
N VAL A 216 43.81 23.22 -4.44
CA VAL A 216 42.83 24.02 -5.20
C VAL A 216 42.64 23.42 -6.58
N ALA A 217 41.40 23.22 -6.99
CA ALA A 217 41.06 22.76 -8.33
C ALA A 217 39.98 23.62 -8.98
N ARG A 218 40.15 23.87 -10.27
CA ARG A 218 39.19 24.62 -11.10
C ARG A 218 38.56 23.69 -12.12
N LEU A 219 37.24 23.60 -12.14
CA LEU A 219 36.48 22.82 -13.12
C LEU A 219 35.80 23.78 -14.10
N ALA A 220 36.04 23.61 -15.40
CA ALA A 220 35.43 24.44 -16.44
C ALA A 220 34.77 23.61 -17.56
N LYS A 221 33.64 24.13 -18.06
CA LYS A 221 32.86 23.55 -19.16
C LYS A 221 33.35 24.10 -20.50
N SER A 222 33.28 23.27 -21.55
CA SER A 222 33.60 23.72 -22.93
C SER A 222 32.51 24.59 -23.58
N GLY A 223 31.35 24.74 -22.93
CA GLY A 223 30.24 25.55 -23.41
C GLY A 223 29.46 26.18 -22.25
N ASN A 224 28.72 27.26 -22.54
CA ASN A 224 27.96 28.02 -21.56
C ASN A 224 26.53 27.49 -21.31
N GLU A 225 26.14 26.39 -21.95
CA GLU A 225 24.82 25.79 -21.75
C GLU A 225 24.77 24.97 -20.45
N PRO A 226 23.63 24.94 -19.72
CA PRO A 226 23.50 24.17 -18.48
C PRO A 226 23.80 22.67 -18.65
N ARG A 227 23.60 22.11 -19.85
CA ARG A 227 23.85 20.71 -20.18
C ARG A 227 25.30 20.42 -20.60
N SER A 228 26.13 21.44 -20.82
CA SER A 228 27.55 21.24 -21.12
C SER A 228 28.24 20.55 -19.94
N GLU A 229 29.13 19.61 -20.25
CA GLU A 229 29.91 18.85 -19.29
C GLU A 229 31.18 19.62 -18.91
N TYR A 230 31.66 19.43 -17.67
CA TYR A 230 33.00 19.88 -17.30
C TYR A 230 34.02 19.07 -18.13
N SER A 231 34.86 19.77 -18.89
CA SER A 231 35.78 19.16 -19.84
C SER A 231 37.23 19.56 -19.63
N SER A 232 37.49 20.48 -18.69
CA SER A 232 38.82 20.77 -18.17
C SER A 232 38.85 20.87 -16.64
N ILE A 233 39.92 20.33 -16.04
CA ILE A 233 40.24 20.47 -14.62
C ILE A 233 41.68 20.96 -14.51
N ASP A 234 41.90 22.02 -13.75
CA ASP A 234 43.23 22.53 -13.38
C ASP A 234 43.45 22.34 -11.88
N LEU A 235 44.68 22.03 -11.47
CA LEU A 235 45.08 21.71 -10.10
C LEU A 235 46.27 22.59 -9.68
N TRP A 236 46.20 23.11 -8.45
CA TRP A 236 47.29 23.81 -7.77
C TRP A 236 47.47 23.27 -6.35
N ILE A 237 48.72 23.15 -5.91
CA ILE A 237 49.09 22.70 -4.57
C ILE A 237 49.92 23.80 -3.89
N ASP A 238 49.45 24.23 -2.72
CA ASP A 238 49.99 25.37 -1.98
C ASP A 238 50.14 26.65 -2.83
N PRO A 239 49.11 27.06 -3.63
CA PRO A 239 49.21 28.24 -4.48
C PRO A 239 49.24 29.54 -3.67
N ASP A 240 50.01 30.52 -4.15
CA ASP A 240 49.84 31.91 -3.75
C ASP A 240 48.68 32.57 -4.53
N VAL A 241 48.18 33.70 -4.05
CA VAL A 241 47.06 34.44 -4.67
C VAL A 241 47.39 34.85 -6.11
N ASP A 242 48.66 35.02 -6.46
CA ASP A 242 49.12 35.39 -7.80
C ASP A 242 49.31 34.21 -8.77
N ASP A 243 49.14 32.95 -8.33
CA ASP A 243 49.43 31.75 -9.12
C ASP A 243 48.30 31.26 -10.04
N ALA A 244 47.22 32.04 -10.19
CA ALA A 244 45.99 31.69 -10.90
C ALA A 244 46.18 31.17 -12.34
N VAL A 245 47.30 31.49 -12.98
CA VAL A 245 47.60 31.17 -14.38
C VAL A 245 48.63 30.04 -14.55
N LYS A 246 49.11 29.44 -13.46
CA LYS A 246 50.16 28.39 -13.47
C LYS A 246 49.75 27.13 -12.70
N PRO A 247 48.85 26.29 -13.24
CA PRO A 247 48.48 25.04 -12.59
C PRO A 247 49.64 24.03 -12.55
N ASP A 248 49.72 23.27 -11.45
CA ASP A 248 50.65 22.16 -11.25
C ASP A 248 50.29 20.92 -12.08
N ALA A 249 49.00 20.77 -12.40
CA ALA A 249 48.50 19.79 -13.36
C ALA A 249 47.23 20.29 -14.05
N THR A 250 47.11 20.02 -15.35
CA THR A 250 45.93 20.33 -16.16
C THR A 250 45.46 19.08 -16.90
N LEU A 251 44.15 18.83 -16.86
CA LEU A 251 43.47 17.77 -17.59
C LEU A 251 42.43 18.39 -18.53
N THR A 252 42.62 18.27 -19.84
CA THR A 252 41.70 18.81 -20.87
C THR A 252 41.12 17.72 -21.77
N GLY A 253 39.90 17.94 -22.26
CA GLY A 253 39.23 17.03 -23.21
C GLY A 253 38.59 15.81 -22.56
N ALA A 254 38.39 15.85 -21.24
CA ALA A 254 37.88 14.74 -20.46
C ALA A 254 36.43 15.01 -20.00
N ALA A 255 35.46 14.60 -20.83
CA ALA A 255 34.03 14.72 -20.55
C ALA A 255 33.64 14.17 -19.16
N SER A 256 33.04 15.02 -18.33
CA SER A 256 32.65 14.72 -16.96
C SER A 256 31.19 15.10 -16.67
N VAL A 257 30.79 15.19 -15.39
CA VAL A 257 29.43 15.54 -15.00
C VAL A 257 29.04 16.93 -15.54
N SER A 258 27.76 17.12 -15.86
CA SER A 258 27.21 18.43 -16.26
C SER A 258 26.63 19.22 -15.08
N VAL A 259 26.41 18.55 -13.94
CA VAL A 259 25.87 19.14 -12.70
C VAL A 259 26.56 18.49 -11.51
N ILE A 260 26.99 19.30 -10.54
CA ILE A 260 27.52 18.82 -9.25
C ILE A 260 26.43 19.03 -8.20
N GLN A 261 26.01 17.95 -7.55
CA GLN A 261 25.00 17.95 -6.48
C GLN A 261 25.53 17.29 -5.20
N TRP A 262 26.46 16.36 -5.37
CA TRP A 262 27.08 15.57 -4.31
C TRP A 262 28.58 15.68 -4.38
N LEU A 263 29.20 15.63 -3.22
CA LEU A 263 30.63 15.45 -3.11
C LEU A 263 30.98 14.68 -1.85
N GLY A 264 32.13 14.04 -1.88
CA GLY A 264 32.60 13.25 -0.76
C GLY A 264 34.06 12.89 -0.92
N PHE A 265 34.62 12.34 0.15
CA PHE A 265 35.97 11.81 0.14
C PHE A 265 35.91 10.29 0.00
N SER A 266 36.85 9.71 -0.76
CA SER A 266 36.98 8.27 -0.94
C SER A 266 38.38 7.79 -0.56
N THR A 267 38.43 6.62 0.04
CA THR A 267 39.66 5.84 0.25
C THR A 267 39.66 4.63 -0.69
N GLY A 268 40.85 4.16 -1.05
CA GLY A 268 41.02 3.02 -1.95
C GLY A 268 41.47 1.76 -1.24
N VAL A 269 41.51 0.65 -1.98
CA VAL A 269 42.03 -0.64 -1.49
C VAL A 269 43.47 -0.54 -0.98
N LYS A 270 44.22 0.45 -1.46
CA LYS A 270 45.62 0.64 -1.08
C LYS A 270 45.81 1.51 0.17
N THR A 271 44.74 2.10 0.72
CA THR A 271 44.81 2.92 1.93
C THR A 271 44.69 2.04 3.16
N GLU A 272 45.78 1.98 3.92
CA GLU A 272 45.93 1.08 5.05
C GLU A 272 45.14 1.57 6.27
N PRO A 273 44.65 0.66 7.13
CA PRO A 273 43.91 1.06 8.34
C PRO A 273 44.67 1.99 9.30
N ASP A 274 46.00 1.98 9.26
CA ASP A 274 46.88 2.75 10.13
C ASP A 274 47.24 4.14 9.57
N ASP A 275 46.83 4.45 8.33
CA ASP A 275 46.96 5.77 7.73
C ASP A 275 45.96 6.76 8.33
N GLU A 276 46.43 7.97 8.64
CA GLU A 276 45.60 9.07 9.09
C GLU A 276 45.58 10.18 8.03
N ILE A 277 44.43 10.35 7.38
CA ILE A 277 44.18 11.43 6.41
C ILE A 277 43.27 12.45 7.06
N SER A 278 43.79 13.65 7.28
CA SER A 278 43.02 14.76 7.82
C SER A 278 42.60 15.71 6.70
N VAL A 279 41.33 16.13 6.69
CA VAL A 279 40.83 17.17 5.79
C VAL A 279 40.14 18.28 6.56
N ARG A 280 40.33 19.53 6.12
CA ARG A 280 39.63 20.70 6.67
C ARG A 280 39.41 21.77 5.62
N ASN A 281 38.67 22.82 5.99
CA ASN A 281 38.55 24.05 5.21
C ASN A 281 38.11 23.82 3.76
N LEU A 282 37.11 22.95 3.56
CA LEU A 282 36.55 22.65 2.25
C LEU A 282 35.67 23.82 1.79
N VAL A 283 35.95 24.36 0.61
CA VAL A 283 35.27 25.52 0.03
C VAL A 283 34.93 25.23 -1.43
N LEU A 284 33.68 25.49 -1.79
CA LEU A 284 33.24 25.62 -3.18
C LEU A 284 32.93 27.11 -3.42
N THR A 285 33.54 27.69 -4.45
CA THR A 285 33.44 29.14 -4.71
C THR A 285 33.58 29.46 -6.20
N ARG A 286 33.19 30.68 -6.56
CA ARG A 286 33.33 31.24 -7.91
C ARG A 286 34.64 32.01 -8.09
N SER A 287 35.43 32.15 -7.03
CA SER A 287 36.50 33.12 -6.96
C SER A 287 37.83 32.50 -6.59
N TRP A 288 38.85 32.76 -7.40
CA TRP A 288 40.21 32.32 -7.16
C TRP A 288 40.73 32.82 -5.80
N SER A 289 40.54 34.10 -5.48
CA SER A 289 41.00 34.69 -4.22
C SER A 289 40.29 34.09 -3.00
N THR A 290 39.04 33.65 -3.14
CA THR A 290 38.32 32.93 -2.09
C THR A 290 38.82 31.47 -1.97
N ALA A 291 39.19 30.84 -3.09
CA ALA A 291 39.72 29.49 -3.10
C ALA A 291 41.13 29.41 -2.49
N THR A 292 41.95 30.46 -2.63
CA THR A 292 43.32 30.53 -2.09
C THR A 292 43.44 31.26 -0.75
N GLY A 293 42.41 31.98 -0.30
CA GLY A 293 42.39 32.74 0.95
C GLY A 293 42.16 31.93 2.24
N ASN A 294 42.25 32.61 3.39
CA ASN A 294 42.08 32.00 4.72
C ASN A 294 40.61 31.64 5.00
N VAL A 295 40.30 30.35 5.02
CA VAL A 295 38.93 29.84 5.23
C VAL A 295 38.42 30.09 6.65
N SER A 296 39.33 30.24 7.63
CA SER A 296 38.97 30.57 9.01
C SER A 296 38.27 31.92 9.13
N GLU A 297 38.52 32.85 8.20
CA GLU A 297 37.83 34.16 8.14
C GLU A 297 36.50 34.09 7.38
N LEU A 298 36.27 33.03 6.60
CA LEU A 298 35.02 32.75 5.89
C LEU A 298 34.01 31.97 6.74
N ALA A 299 34.49 31.25 7.76
CA ALA A 299 33.70 30.39 8.65
C ALA A 299 33.27 31.06 9.97
N VAL A 300 33.80 32.24 10.29
CA VAL A 300 33.26 33.07 11.37
C VAL A 300 31.96 33.68 10.86
N GLU A 301 30.81 33.13 11.26
CA GLU A 301 29.61 33.95 11.32
C GLU A 301 29.85 35.02 12.40
N PRO A 302 29.78 36.32 12.07
CA PRO A 302 29.45 37.30 13.07
C PRO A 302 28.02 36.96 13.52
N SER A 303 27.89 36.48 14.75
CA SER A 303 26.67 36.69 15.51
C SER A 303 26.34 38.19 15.37
N MET A 304 25.17 38.48 14.79
CA MET A 304 24.65 39.82 14.49
C MET A 304 25.30 40.56 13.31
N ALA A 305 24.69 40.41 12.13
CA ALA A 305 23.96 41.50 11.47
C ALA A 305 23.64 41.09 10.02
N SER A 306 22.37 40.77 9.75
CA SER A 306 21.86 40.77 8.38
C SER A 306 22.04 42.17 7.78
N PRO A 307 22.51 42.31 6.54
CA PRO A 307 22.51 43.61 5.88
C PRO A 307 21.07 43.97 5.52
N GLY A 308 20.49 44.86 6.32
CA GLY A 308 19.45 45.76 5.85
C GLY A 308 18.00 45.32 5.99
N HIS A 309 17.61 44.63 7.05
CA HIS A 309 16.27 44.83 7.66
C HIS A 309 16.46 44.97 9.16
N ASN A 310 15.85 45.99 9.76
CA ASN A 310 15.78 46.19 11.22
C ASN A 310 14.96 45.04 11.83
N GLY A 311 15.53 43.84 11.89
CA GLY A 311 14.83 42.63 12.32
C GLY A 311 14.53 42.69 13.81
N VAL A 312 13.25 42.78 14.13
CA VAL A 312 12.74 42.73 15.50
C VAL A 312 13.07 41.35 16.11
N VAL A 313 13.50 41.31 17.38
CA VAL A 313 13.77 40.07 18.12
C VAL A 313 12.80 39.98 19.29
N TRP A 314 12.13 38.84 19.43
CA TRP A 314 11.20 38.59 20.54
C TRP A 314 11.96 38.08 21.76
N ASN A 315 12.18 38.96 22.75
CA ASN A 315 13.05 38.70 23.91
C ASN A 315 12.34 38.08 25.13
N GLN A 316 11.09 37.64 25.01
CA GLN A 316 10.31 37.07 26.11
C GLN A 316 9.93 35.61 25.83
N THR A 317 9.69 34.82 26.89
CA THR A 317 9.04 33.50 26.73
C THR A 317 7.68 33.70 26.09
N VAL A 318 7.43 32.98 25.00
CA VAL A 318 6.18 33.08 24.25
C VAL A 318 5.12 32.28 24.99
N ASP A 319 4.02 32.95 25.32
CA ASP A 319 2.82 32.33 25.84
C ASP A 319 1.80 32.17 24.70
N PHE A 320 1.34 30.94 24.45
CA PHE A 320 0.46 30.68 23.31
C PHE A 320 -0.84 31.48 23.38
N ARG A 321 -1.50 31.53 24.55
CA ARG A 321 -2.81 32.17 24.72
C ARG A 321 -2.71 33.69 24.60
N ARG A 322 -1.66 34.29 25.15
CA ARG A 322 -1.45 35.74 25.15
C ARG A 322 -0.88 36.25 23.83
N ASP A 323 0.08 35.54 23.24
CA ASP A 323 0.94 36.07 22.18
C ASP A 323 0.57 35.49 20.80
N VAL A 324 0.54 34.15 20.68
CA VAL A 324 0.39 33.47 19.38
C VAL A 324 -1.06 33.37 18.93
N TYR A 325 -1.96 33.00 19.84
CA TYR A 325 -3.38 32.79 19.54
C TYR A 325 -4.05 34.04 18.95
N PRO A 326 -3.89 35.26 19.51
CA PRO A 326 -4.51 36.45 18.92
C PRO A 326 -4.01 36.72 17.49
N LEU A 327 -2.73 36.45 17.20
CA LEU A 327 -2.18 36.58 15.85
C LEU A 327 -2.83 35.59 14.88
N LEU A 328 -2.87 34.31 15.24
CA LEU A 328 -3.46 33.29 14.38
C LEU A 328 -4.96 33.54 14.17
N GLN A 329 -5.67 33.99 15.21
CA GLN A 329 -7.09 34.33 15.13
C GLN A 329 -7.36 35.52 14.20
N ASP A 330 -6.55 36.57 14.29
CA ASP A 330 -6.70 37.79 13.49
C ASP A 330 -6.26 37.61 12.03
N ARG A 331 -5.18 36.84 11.80
CA ARG A 331 -4.49 36.81 10.49
C ARG A 331 -4.60 35.50 9.72
N CYS A 332 -4.93 34.40 10.39
CA CYS A 332 -4.81 33.07 9.78
C CYS A 332 -6.13 32.30 9.78
N PHE A 333 -6.93 32.36 10.84
CA PHE A 333 -8.08 31.47 11.03
C PHE A 333 -9.21 31.67 10.03
N ALA A 334 -9.30 32.81 9.36
CA ALA A 334 -10.28 33.03 8.29
C ALA A 334 -10.16 31.98 7.16
N CYS A 335 -8.94 31.53 6.82
CA CYS A 335 -8.70 30.54 5.76
C CYS A 335 -8.06 29.23 6.28
N HIS A 336 -7.47 29.25 7.48
CA HIS A 336 -6.70 28.15 8.06
C HIS A 336 -7.30 27.59 9.35
N ALA A 337 -8.59 27.81 9.63
CA ALA A 337 -9.29 27.17 10.74
C ALA A 337 -10.64 26.58 10.29
N GLY A 338 -11.22 25.71 11.12
CA GLY A 338 -12.49 25.04 10.82
C GLY A 338 -12.40 23.93 9.75
N GLU A 339 -13.46 23.14 9.60
CA GLU A 339 -13.44 21.88 8.82
C GLU A 339 -13.14 22.04 7.32
N ASN A 340 -13.36 23.24 6.77
CA ASN A 340 -13.17 23.55 5.34
C ASN A 340 -12.12 24.65 5.13
N SER A 341 -10.92 24.50 5.68
CA SER A 341 -9.82 25.45 5.40
C SER A 341 -9.48 25.47 3.91
N ASP A 342 -9.47 26.65 3.29
CA ASP A 342 -9.31 26.83 1.83
C ASP A 342 -7.98 26.29 1.27
N SER A 343 -6.96 26.20 2.13
CA SER A 343 -5.59 25.78 1.77
C SER A 343 -5.29 24.31 2.04
N GLY A 344 -6.17 23.60 2.76
CA GLY A 344 -5.90 22.26 3.30
C GLY A 344 -4.96 22.23 4.53
N TYR A 345 -4.50 23.39 5.01
CA TYR A 345 -3.66 23.54 6.21
C TYR A 345 -4.45 24.18 7.35
N ARG A 346 -4.56 23.48 8.48
CA ARG A 346 -5.20 23.95 9.71
C ARG A 346 -4.15 24.47 10.70
N LEU A 347 -4.31 25.72 11.14
CA LEU A 347 -3.42 26.39 12.10
C LEU A 347 -4.05 26.49 13.50
N ASP A 348 -5.31 26.09 13.64
CA ASP A 348 -6.02 25.96 14.91
C ASP A 348 -5.84 24.56 15.55
N VAL A 349 -5.04 23.68 14.93
CA VAL A 349 -4.77 22.31 15.42
C VAL A 349 -3.26 22.08 15.49
N LEU A 350 -2.73 21.89 16.70
CA LEU A 350 -1.28 21.70 16.92
C LEU A 350 -0.68 20.59 16.04
N ARG A 351 -1.40 19.48 15.88
CA ARG A 351 -0.91 18.31 15.11
C ARG A 351 -0.71 18.61 13.63
N GLU A 352 -1.46 19.55 13.07
CA GLU A 352 -1.43 19.89 11.65
C GLU A 352 -0.16 20.66 11.27
N TYR A 353 0.44 21.37 12.22
CA TYR A 353 1.78 21.93 12.06
C TYR A 353 2.84 20.86 11.79
N PHE A 354 2.60 19.60 12.16
CA PHE A 354 3.52 18.49 11.96
C PHE A 354 3.13 17.60 10.76
N GLY A 355 2.22 18.08 9.89
CA GLY A 355 1.83 17.38 8.66
C GLY A 355 0.90 16.19 8.89
N TYR A 356 0.05 16.24 9.93
CA TYR A 356 -0.80 15.09 10.29
C TYR A 356 -1.97 14.86 9.32
N SER A 357 -2.46 15.87 8.58
CA SER A 357 -3.41 15.68 7.47
C SER A 357 -2.79 15.77 6.08
N THR A 358 -1.72 16.55 5.89
CA THR A 358 -1.11 16.79 4.56
C THR A 358 0.10 15.90 4.27
N GLY A 359 0.73 15.33 5.30
CA GLY A 359 2.04 14.69 5.20
C GLY A 359 3.21 15.67 5.11
N GLU A 360 2.95 16.97 4.99
CA GLU A 360 3.97 18.03 4.85
C GLU A 360 4.14 18.77 6.19
N VAL A 361 5.35 18.74 6.75
CA VAL A 361 5.65 19.38 8.03
C VAL A 361 5.72 20.91 7.87
N LEU A 362 4.81 21.62 8.52
CA LEU A 362 4.71 23.08 8.45
C LEU A 362 5.62 23.78 9.48
N ALA A 363 5.77 23.22 10.68
CA ALA A 363 6.68 23.72 11.69
C ALA A 363 7.53 22.59 12.31
N VAL A 364 8.80 22.88 12.51
CA VAL A 364 9.79 21.99 13.11
C VAL A 364 10.12 22.53 14.49
N ARG A 365 9.67 21.85 15.55
CA ARG A 365 9.93 22.27 16.94
C ARG A 365 11.43 22.55 17.16
N GLY A 366 11.72 23.67 17.78
CA GLY A 366 13.08 24.12 18.06
C GLY A 366 13.81 24.75 16.86
N ARG A 367 13.19 24.81 15.68
CA ARG A 367 13.87 25.19 14.42
C ARG A 367 12.98 26.02 13.50
N SER A 368 12.75 27.26 13.88
CA SER A 368 11.96 28.24 13.13
C SER A 368 12.50 28.52 11.72
N ASN A 369 13.82 28.58 11.56
CA ASN A 369 14.48 28.78 10.26
C ASN A 369 14.30 27.62 9.27
N HIS A 370 13.89 26.44 9.76
CA HIS A 370 13.59 25.25 8.93
C HIS A 370 12.10 24.95 8.85
N SER A 371 11.26 25.86 9.34
CA SER A 371 9.81 25.70 9.36
C SER A 371 9.18 26.36 8.14
N ARG A 372 8.48 25.58 7.31
CA ARG A 372 7.76 26.07 6.14
C ARG A 372 6.79 27.22 6.49
N LEU A 373 6.22 27.21 7.70
CA LEU A 373 5.40 28.31 8.23
C LEU A 373 6.14 29.64 8.13
N ILE A 374 7.39 29.69 8.59
CA ILE A 374 8.21 30.90 8.61
C ILE A 374 8.61 31.28 7.19
N GLU A 375 8.95 30.31 6.35
CA GLU A 375 9.26 30.54 4.94
C GLU A 375 8.11 31.25 4.21
N VAL A 376 6.87 30.78 4.40
CA VAL A 376 5.71 31.38 3.72
C VAL A 376 5.28 32.70 4.35
N VAL A 377 5.33 32.87 5.68
CA VAL A 377 4.91 34.16 6.28
C VAL A 377 5.95 35.28 6.12
N ALA A 378 7.22 34.92 5.93
CA ALA A 378 8.32 35.86 5.72
C ALA A 378 8.78 35.98 4.25
N SER A 379 8.11 35.30 3.31
CA SER A 379 8.47 35.32 1.89
C SER A 379 8.42 36.75 1.32
N ALA A 380 9.48 37.18 0.64
CA ALA A 380 9.48 38.45 -0.08
C ALA A 380 8.69 38.38 -1.40
N GLU A 381 8.47 37.17 -1.93
CA GLU A 381 7.72 36.93 -3.16
C GLU A 381 6.21 36.93 -2.86
N PRO A 382 5.43 37.93 -3.34
CA PRO A 382 4.03 38.08 -2.97
C PRO A 382 3.15 36.87 -3.32
N GLU A 383 3.48 36.14 -4.39
CA GLU A 383 2.74 34.94 -4.84
C GLU A 383 2.95 33.73 -3.92
N GLN A 384 3.98 33.74 -3.08
CA GLN A 384 4.33 32.65 -2.15
C GLN A 384 4.18 33.06 -0.67
N ARG A 385 3.80 34.33 -0.42
CA ARG A 385 3.69 34.92 0.92
C ARG A 385 2.31 34.70 1.52
N MET A 386 2.26 34.43 2.83
CA MET A 386 1.02 34.37 3.63
C MET A 386 1.03 35.44 4.74
N PRO A 387 -0.06 36.19 4.98
CA PRO A 387 -1.30 36.25 4.19
C PRO A 387 -1.07 36.70 2.73
N PRO A 388 -1.96 36.31 1.79
CA PRO A 388 -1.81 36.60 0.36
C PRO A 388 -1.80 38.10 0.03
N GLN A 389 -1.52 38.47 -1.23
CA GLN A 389 -1.27 39.86 -1.64
C GLN A 389 -2.43 40.83 -1.34
N ASP A 390 -3.66 40.34 -1.28
CA ASP A 390 -4.88 41.06 -0.94
C ASP A 390 -5.02 41.37 0.57
N GLU A 391 -4.16 40.79 1.41
CA GLU A 391 -4.11 41.02 2.85
C GLU A 391 -2.75 41.62 3.30
N PRO A 392 -2.72 42.43 4.38
CA PRO A 392 -1.47 42.99 4.91
C PRO A 392 -0.48 41.89 5.34
N ALA A 393 0.80 42.09 5.02
CA ALA A 393 1.88 41.25 5.52
C ALA A 393 1.96 41.29 7.06
N LEU A 394 2.46 40.20 7.66
CA LEU A 394 2.75 40.19 9.08
C LEU A 394 3.88 41.19 9.38
N ALA A 395 3.77 41.87 10.53
CA ALA A 395 4.82 42.74 11.03
C ALA A 395 6.06 41.93 11.45
N ASP A 396 7.24 42.54 11.39
CA ASP A 396 8.50 41.90 11.78
C ASP A 396 8.46 41.39 13.23
N GLU A 397 7.80 42.13 14.14
CA GLU A 397 7.51 41.69 15.51
C GLU A 397 6.75 40.35 15.56
N GLN A 398 5.73 40.20 14.71
CA GLN A 398 4.85 39.03 14.67
C GLN A 398 5.58 37.81 14.11
N ILE A 399 6.41 38.01 13.07
CA ILE A 399 7.26 36.96 12.51
C ILE A 399 8.31 36.52 13.56
N ALA A 400 8.93 37.48 14.26
CA ALA A 400 9.89 37.19 15.32
C ALA A 400 9.27 36.40 16.49
N MET A 401 8.03 36.73 16.85
CA MET A 401 7.25 35.99 17.85
C MET A 401 6.95 34.56 17.41
N LEU A 402 6.52 34.33 16.16
CA LEU A 402 6.30 32.99 15.62
C LEU A 402 7.59 32.16 15.56
N LYS A 403 8.72 32.80 15.21
CA LYS A 403 10.03 32.15 15.26
C LYS A 403 10.38 31.70 16.69
N ALA A 404 10.29 32.63 17.65
CA ALA A 404 10.55 32.34 19.05
C ALA A 404 9.62 31.25 19.60
N TRP A 405 8.35 31.25 19.22
CA TRP A 405 7.38 30.22 19.60
C TRP A 405 7.81 28.83 19.12
N ILE A 406 8.22 28.72 17.86
CA ILE A 406 8.71 27.46 17.29
C ILE A 406 10.00 27.02 17.98
N ASP A 407 10.95 27.93 18.18
CA ASP A 407 12.25 27.65 18.79
C ASP A 407 12.13 27.23 20.26
N GLN A 408 11.11 27.72 20.97
CA GLN A 408 10.76 27.30 22.33
C GLN A 408 10.01 25.95 22.38
N GLY A 409 9.91 25.24 21.25
CA GLY A 409 9.30 23.92 21.16
C GLY A 409 7.79 23.93 20.93
N MET A 410 7.24 25.08 20.53
CA MET A 410 5.81 25.30 20.28
C MET A 410 4.94 24.96 21.50
N PRO A 411 5.12 25.63 22.66
CA PRO A 411 4.17 25.50 23.76
C PRO A 411 2.76 25.81 23.25
N TRP A 412 1.79 24.93 23.53
CA TRP A 412 0.42 25.00 23.03
C TRP A 412 -0.56 24.94 24.19
N ASP A 413 -1.66 25.68 24.08
CA ASP A 413 -2.74 25.67 25.07
C ASP A 413 -3.90 24.79 24.57
N GLU A 414 -3.92 23.53 25.01
CA GLU A 414 -4.98 22.56 24.66
C GLU A 414 -6.35 22.91 25.29
N GLU A 415 -6.41 23.79 26.29
CA GLU A 415 -7.71 24.25 26.81
C GLU A 415 -8.33 25.32 25.90
N LEU A 416 -7.48 26.15 25.28
CA LEU A 416 -7.91 27.20 24.35
C LEU A 416 -8.24 26.65 22.97
N LEU A 417 -7.37 25.77 22.45
CA LEU A 417 -7.54 25.09 21.16
C LEU A 417 -7.32 23.60 21.39
N PRO A 418 -8.35 22.88 21.90
CA PRO A 418 -8.26 21.44 22.07
C PRO A 418 -8.07 20.78 20.71
N THR A 419 -7.21 19.76 20.66
CA THR A 419 -7.13 18.89 19.48
C THR A 419 -8.55 18.39 19.13
N PRO A 420 -9.09 18.73 17.95
CA PRO A 420 -10.42 18.29 17.55
C PRO A 420 -10.47 16.77 17.54
N ARG A 421 -11.48 16.20 18.19
CA ARG A 421 -11.79 14.78 18.02
C ARG A 421 -12.61 14.64 16.77
N ILE A 422 -12.25 13.66 15.96
CA ILE A 422 -13.06 13.28 14.81
C ILE A 422 -14.30 12.58 15.38
N GLU A 423 -15.39 13.31 15.47
CA GLU A 423 -16.70 12.83 15.90
C GLU A 423 -17.67 12.86 14.71
N SER A 424 -18.72 12.06 14.79
CA SER A 424 -19.77 12.04 13.80
C SER A 424 -21.09 11.71 14.49
N ASP A 425 -22.18 12.31 14.03
CA ASP A 425 -23.55 11.97 14.41
C ASP A 425 -24.16 10.89 13.51
N HIS A 426 -23.43 10.46 12.46
CA HIS A 426 -23.88 9.43 11.54
C HIS A 426 -24.09 8.10 12.29
N TRP A 427 -25.23 7.45 12.03
CA TRP A 427 -25.72 6.28 12.75
C TRP A 427 -24.69 5.13 12.81
N ALA A 428 -23.90 4.95 11.75
CA ALA A 428 -22.95 3.86 11.63
C ALA A 428 -21.74 4.00 12.58
N PHE A 429 -21.42 5.23 13.00
CA PHE A 429 -20.36 5.51 13.96
C PHE A 429 -20.87 5.58 15.41
N GLN A 430 -22.19 5.48 15.61
CA GLN A 430 -22.77 5.43 16.95
C GLN A 430 -22.69 4.02 17.55
N PRO A 431 -22.44 3.89 18.87
CA PRO A 431 -22.49 2.61 19.58
C PRO A 431 -23.80 1.85 19.32
N VAL A 432 -23.73 0.53 19.21
CA VAL A 432 -24.92 -0.32 19.03
C VAL A 432 -25.68 -0.42 20.34
N THR A 433 -26.97 -0.07 20.33
CA THR A 433 -27.87 -0.25 21.48
C THR A 433 -28.98 -1.22 21.12
N ARG A 434 -29.29 -2.19 22.00
CA ARG A 434 -30.32 -3.20 21.74
C ARG A 434 -31.72 -2.58 21.74
N PRO A 435 -32.42 -2.50 20.61
CA PRO A 435 -33.77 -1.93 20.57
C PRO A 435 -34.79 -2.86 21.22
N GLN A 436 -35.89 -2.29 21.73
CA GLN A 436 -37.01 -3.09 22.20
C GLN A 436 -37.76 -3.70 21.01
N VAL A 437 -38.10 -4.98 21.11
CA VAL A 437 -38.90 -5.67 20.08
C VAL A 437 -40.30 -5.05 20.06
N PRO A 438 -40.79 -4.58 18.89
CA PRO A 438 -42.12 -3.99 18.79
C PRO A 438 -43.21 -4.96 19.22
N THR A 439 -44.24 -4.46 19.91
CA THR A 439 -45.46 -5.25 20.18
C THR A 439 -46.42 -5.07 19.01
N ILE A 440 -46.66 -6.13 18.24
CA ILE A 440 -47.58 -6.14 17.10
C ILE A 440 -48.76 -7.04 17.41
N ASN A 441 -49.99 -6.51 17.28
CA ASN A 441 -51.23 -7.28 17.43
C ASN A 441 -51.59 -7.99 16.12
N ASP A 442 -50.63 -8.73 15.56
CA ASP A 442 -50.78 -9.49 14.32
C ASP A 442 -50.24 -10.91 14.54
N SER A 443 -51.04 -11.91 14.16
CA SER A 443 -50.67 -13.33 14.23
C SER A 443 -49.68 -13.75 13.13
N TRP A 444 -49.30 -12.84 12.22
CA TRP A 444 -48.37 -13.12 11.14
C TRP A 444 -46.95 -13.45 11.61
N GLY A 445 -46.45 -12.80 12.67
CA GLY A 445 -45.06 -12.93 13.09
C GLY A 445 -44.72 -14.26 13.77
N ARG A 446 -43.54 -14.81 13.45
CA ARG A 446 -42.97 -16.04 14.01
C ARG A 446 -41.73 -15.79 14.88
N THR A 447 -40.91 -14.82 14.50
CA THR A 447 -39.70 -14.44 15.24
C THR A 447 -39.68 -12.93 15.54
N PRO A 448 -38.79 -12.44 16.43
CA PRO A 448 -38.66 -11.00 16.66
C PRO A 448 -38.36 -10.18 15.39
N VAL A 449 -37.74 -10.79 14.38
CA VAL A 449 -37.51 -10.17 13.06
C VAL A 449 -38.82 -9.68 12.46
N ASP A 450 -39.86 -10.51 12.53
CA ASP A 450 -41.17 -10.19 11.95
C ASP A 450 -41.84 -9.00 12.63
N ALA A 451 -41.60 -8.80 13.93
CA ALA A 451 -42.15 -7.66 14.65
C ALA A 451 -41.59 -6.32 14.13
N PHE A 452 -40.30 -6.26 13.78
CA PHE A 452 -39.71 -5.07 13.18
C PHE A 452 -40.21 -4.85 11.75
N ILE A 453 -40.32 -5.91 10.94
CA ILE A 453 -40.86 -5.81 9.57
C ILE A 453 -42.34 -5.38 9.59
N ALA A 454 -43.15 -5.97 10.47
CA ALA A 454 -44.57 -5.63 10.61
C ALA A 454 -44.78 -4.19 11.10
N LYS A 455 -43.92 -3.68 11.98
CA LYS A 455 -43.92 -2.24 12.35
C LYS A 455 -43.72 -1.36 11.11
N SER A 456 -42.76 -1.70 10.24
CA SER A 456 -42.53 -0.96 8.99
C SER A 456 -43.72 -1.04 8.03
N HIS A 457 -44.31 -2.22 7.86
CA HIS A 457 -45.48 -2.39 7.02
C HIS A 457 -46.69 -1.60 7.52
N LEU A 458 -46.96 -1.63 8.83
CA LEU A 458 -48.04 -0.86 9.44
C LEU A 458 -47.86 0.65 9.20
N ASN A 459 -46.63 1.15 9.38
CA ASN A 459 -46.31 2.55 9.15
C ASN A 459 -46.45 2.96 7.68
N ALA A 460 -46.16 2.06 6.74
CA ALA A 460 -46.24 2.31 5.30
C ALA A 460 -47.61 1.98 4.68
N GLY A 461 -48.50 1.30 5.41
CA GLY A 461 -49.77 0.81 4.89
C GLY A 461 -49.65 -0.41 3.97
N LEU A 462 -48.60 -1.22 4.13
CA LEU A 462 -48.35 -2.43 3.35
C LEU A 462 -49.03 -3.66 3.94
N GLN A 463 -49.40 -4.62 3.10
CA GLN A 463 -49.90 -5.93 3.50
C GLN A 463 -48.86 -7.02 3.27
N HIS A 464 -48.72 -7.94 4.23
CA HIS A 464 -47.80 -9.08 4.11
C HIS A 464 -48.30 -10.10 3.09
N SER A 465 -47.39 -10.67 2.29
CA SER A 465 -47.67 -11.86 1.48
C SER A 465 -47.91 -13.08 2.38
N SER A 466 -48.75 -14.02 1.92
CA SER A 466 -49.00 -15.27 2.65
C SER A 466 -47.79 -16.21 2.59
N GLU A 467 -47.81 -17.26 3.40
CA GLU A 467 -46.74 -18.28 3.40
C GLU A 467 -46.64 -19.03 2.06
N ALA A 468 -45.42 -19.43 1.69
CA ALA A 468 -45.13 -20.23 0.51
C ALA A 468 -45.63 -21.67 0.64
N PRO A 469 -46.02 -22.33 -0.48
CA PRO A 469 -46.28 -23.76 -0.48
C PRO A 469 -45.09 -24.55 0.10
N PRO A 470 -45.33 -25.67 0.79
CA PRO A 470 -44.27 -26.45 1.43
C PRO A 470 -43.13 -26.84 0.48
N GLU A 471 -43.44 -27.24 -0.75
CA GLU A 471 -42.45 -27.60 -1.77
C GLU A 471 -41.55 -26.43 -2.19
N THR A 472 -42.13 -25.23 -2.30
CA THR A 472 -41.41 -23.98 -2.57
C THR A 472 -40.48 -23.64 -1.42
N LEU A 473 -41.00 -23.71 -0.18
CA LEU A 473 -40.22 -23.42 1.01
C LEU A 473 -39.05 -24.40 1.18
N ALA A 474 -39.27 -25.70 0.96
CA ALA A 474 -38.23 -26.71 0.99
C ALA A 474 -37.13 -26.41 -0.04
N ARG A 475 -37.51 -26.22 -1.32
CA ARG A 475 -36.54 -25.91 -2.38
C ARG A 475 -35.73 -24.64 -2.05
N ARG A 476 -36.39 -23.61 -1.53
CA ARG A 476 -35.74 -22.37 -1.09
C ARG A 476 -34.72 -22.63 0.01
N LEU A 477 -35.10 -23.32 1.09
CA LEU A 477 -34.20 -23.62 2.22
C LEU A 477 -32.96 -24.40 1.78
N TYR A 478 -33.14 -25.42 0.94
CA TYR A 478 -32.06 -26.22 0.37
C TYR A 478 -31.08 -25.38 -0.46
N LEU A 479 -31.60 -24.59 -1.40
CA LEU A 479 -30.76 -23.72 -2.25
C LEU A 479 -30.08 -22.60 -1.45
N ASP A 480 -30.74 -22.08 -0.43
CA ASP A 480 -30.23 -20.95 0.32
C ASP A 480 -29.18 -21.36 1.36
N LEU A 481 -29.47 -22.40 2.16
CA LEU A 481 -28.61 -22.84 3.26
C LEU A 481 -27.44 -23.72 2.81
N ILE A 482 -27.60 -24.56 1.79
CA ILE A 482 -26.54 -25.47 1.32
C ILE A 482 -26.17 -25.31 -0.15
N GLY A 483 -26.88 -24.48 -0.92
CA GLY A 483 -26.56 -24.20 -2.32
C GLY A 483 -26.87 -25.34 -3.29
N LEU A 484 -27.66 -26.32 -2.86
CA LEU A 484 -28.05 -27.50 -3.64
C LEU A 484 -29.57 -27.67 -3.56
N PRO A 485 -30.28 -28.03 -4.63
CA PRO A 485 -31.71 -28.33 -4.57
C PRO A 485 -31.95 -29.67 -3.85
N PRO A 486 -33.16 -29.89 -3.28
CA PRO A 486 -33.51 -31.19 -2.71
C PRO A 486 -33.62 -32.25 -3.80
N THR A 487 -33.23 -33.48 -3.51
CA THR A 487 -33.59 -34.61 -4.38
C THR A 487 -35.10 -34.91 -4.27
N PRO A 488 -35.71 -35.62 -5.25
CA PRO A 488 -37.12 -36.01 -5.16
C PRO A 488 -37.45 -36.80 -3.88
N GLU A 489 -36.51 -37.62 -3.40
CA GLU A 489 -36.65 -38.42 -2.19
C GLU A 489 -36.67 -37.50 -0.94
N GLN A 490 -35.72 -36.56 -0.85
CA GLN A 490 -35.67 -35.58 0.24
C GLN A 490 -36.92 -34.68 0.28
N LEU A 491 -37.41 -34.26 -0.88
CA LEU A 491 -38.65 -33.48 -0.97
C LEU A 491 -39.85 -34.30 -0.50
N THR A 492 -39.94 -35.57 -0.92
CA THR A 492 -41.03 -36.47 -0.52
C THR A 492 -41.01 -36.70 1.00
N GLU A 493 -39.83 -36.92 1.58
CA GLU A 493 -39.65 -37.07 3.02
C GLU A 493 -40.14 -35.82 3.77
N PHE A 494 -39.72 -34.62 3.33
CA PHE A 494 -40.16 -33.36 3.93
C PHE A 494 -41.68 -33.19 3.89
N LEU A 495 -42.32 -33.48 2.74
CA LEU A 495 -43.77 -33.33 2.57
C LEU A 495 -44.58 -34.37 3.37
N GLN A 496 -43.96 -35.45 3.83
CA GLN A 496 -44.61 -36.51 4.62
C GLN A 496 -44.43 -36.34 6.13
N LYS A 497 -43.59 -35.40 6.58
CA LYS A 497 -43.38 -35.13 8.01
C LYS A 497 -44.69 -34.70 8.68
N SER A 498 -44.95 -35.25 9.87
CA SER A 498 -46.17 -35.04 10.65
C SER A 498 -46.00 -34.10 11.85
N SER A 499 -44.86 -33.43 11.98
CA SER A 499 -44.58 -32.53 13.10
C SER A 499 -45.33 -31.19 13.00
N GLU A 500 -45.38 -30.45 14.12
CA GLU A 500 -46.07 -29.17 14.20
C GLU A 500 -45.42 -28.09 13.31
N ASP A 501 -44.08 -28.13 13.12
CA ASP A 501 -43.38 -27.30 12.15
C ASP A 501 -42.25 -28.08 11.43
N PRO A 502 -42.57 -28.81 10.35
CA PRO A 502 -41.59 -29.59 9.58
C PRO A 502 -40.43 -28.77 9.04
N SER A 503 -40.65 -27.47 8.81
CA SER A 503 -39.61 -26.58 8.30
C SER A 503 -38.54 -26.29 9.34
N ALA A 504 -38.90 -26.22 10.63
CA ALA A 504 -37.95 -26.00 11.71
C ALA A 504 -36.95 -27.17 11.83
N GLU A 505 -37.43 -28.41 11.68
CA GLU A 505 -36.56 -29.59 11.64
C GLU A 505 -35.64 -29.58 10.41
N LEU A 506 -36.20 -29.27 9.24
CA LEU A 506 -35.40 -29.20 8.01
C LEU A 506 -34.29 -28.13 8.12
N ILE A 507 -34.58 -27.00 8.77
CA ILE A 507 -33.57 -25.95 9.01
C ILE A 507 -32.40 -26.50 9.85
N GLU A 508 -32.67 -27.24 10.92
CA GLU A 508 -31.60 -27.84 11.74
C GLU A 508 -30.80 -28.89 10.95
N GLU A 509 -31.47 -29.73 10.16
CA GLU A 509 -30.82 -30.72 9.29
C GLU A 509 -29.88 -30.05 8.28
N LEU A 510 -30.32 -28.97 7.64
CA LEU A 510 -29.53 -28.23 6.66
C LEU A 510 -28.39 -27.44 7.30
N LEU A 511 -28.60 -26.83 8.46
CA LEU A 511 -27.55 -26.15 9.22
C LEU A 511 -26.50 -27.12 9.78
N ALA A 512 -26.88 -28.38 10.05
CA ALA A 512 -25.97 -29.45 10.45
C ALA A 512 -25.25 -30.11 9.26
N SER A 513 -25.76 -29.93 8.04
CA SER A 513 -25.16 -30.48 6.83
C SER A 513 -23.75 -29.93 6.63
N PRO A 514 -22.75 -30.76 6.26
CA PRO A 514 -21.42 -30.26 5.99
C PRO A 514 -21.34 -29.45 4.68
N HIS A 515 -22.42 -29.47 3.86
CA HIS A 515 -22.59 -28.61 2.69
C HIS A 515 -22.99 -27.16 3.02
N TYR A 516 -23.37 -26.89 4.28
CA TYR A 516 -23.59 -25.52 4.78
C TYR A 516 -22.30 -24.69 4.67
N GLY A 517 -21.18 -25.24 5.11
CA GLY A 517 -19.88 -24.56 5.08
C GLY A 517 -19.39 -24.27 3.67
N GLU A 518 -19.69 -25.16 2.70
CA GLU A 518 -19.39 -24.90 1.28
C GLU A 518 -20.24 -23.74 0.73
N ARG A 519 -21.51 -23.64 1.14
CA ARG A 519 -22.41 -22.56 0.72
C ARG A 519 -21.99 -21.20 1.30
N TRP A 520 -21.81 -21.14 2.62
CA TRP A 520 -21.54 -19.89 3.33
C TRP A 520 -20.07 -19.49 3.29
N GLY A 521 -19.17 -20.45 3.28
CA GLY A 521 -17.75 -20.22 3.09
C GLY A 521 -17.44 -19.60 1.73
N ARG A 522 -18.18 -19.93 0.67
CA ARG A 522 -18.07 -19.27 -0.64
C ARG A 522 -18.24 -17.75 -0.55
N TYR A 523 -19.25 -17.29 0.18
CA TYR A 523 -19.48 -15.86 0.34
C TYR A 523 -18.32 -15.17 1.07
N TRP A 524 -17.73 -15.84 2.06
CA TRP A 524 -16.51 -15.33 2.69
C TRP A 524 -15.31 -15.31 1.73
N LEU A 525 -15.17 -16.32 0.87
CA LEU A 525 -14.08 -16.39 -0.12
C LEU A 525 -14.16 -15.26 -1.17
N ASP A 526 -15.37 -14.85 -1.54
CA ASP A 526 -15.62 -13.66 -2.38
C ASP A 526 -15.07 -12.38 -1.70
N LEU A 527 -15.28 -12.24 -0.39
CA LEU A 527 -14.80 -11.11 0.42
C LEU A 527 -13.28 -11.17 0.64
N ALA A 528 -12.75 -12.37 0.85
CA ALA A 528 -11.33 -12.63 1.07
C ALA A 528 -10.50 -12.48 -0.21
N ARG A 529 -11.13 -12.25 -1.37
CA ARG A 529 -10.46 -12.19 -2.67
C ARG A 529 -9.74 -13.49 -2.98
N TRP A 530 -10.34 -14.60 -2.56
CA TRP A 530 -9.64 -15.87 -2.61
C TRP A 530 -9.41 -16.31 -4.06
N ALA A 531 -8.22 -16.83 -4.31
CA ALA A 531 -7.84 -17.54 -5.52
C ALA A 531 -6.55 -18.31 -5.25
N GLU A 532 -6.26 -19.31 -6.09
CA GLU A 532 -5.06 -20.14 -5.98
C GLU A 532 -3.90 -19.58 -6.81
N SER A 533 -3.90 -18.27 -7.06
CA SER A 533 -2.91 -17.59 -7.91
C SER A 533 -2.70 -16.12 -7.51
N GLN A 534 -1.60 -15.51 -7.98
CA GLN A 534 -1.14 -14.17 -7.56
C GLN A 534 -1.90 -13.00 -8.17
N GLY A 535 -2.43 -13.19 -9.38
CA GLY A 535 -3.12 -12.19 -10.20
C GLY A 535 -2.20 -11.32 -11.05
N TYR A 536 -2.81 -10.31 -11.69
CA TYR A 536 -2.14 -9.26 -12.49
C TYR A 536 -1.43 -9.78 -13.75
N GLN A 537 -0.36 -9.09 -14.21
CA GLN A 537 0.33 -9.36 -15.48
C GLN A 537 1.02 -10.74 -15.54
N HIS A 538 1.38 -11.33 -14.40
CA HIS A 538 1.97 -12.66 -14.28
C HIS A 538 1.29 -13.46 -13.17
N ASP A 539 0.24 -14.18 -13.54
CA ASP A 539 -0.64 -14.88 -12.60
C ASP A 539 -0.09 -16.27 -12.19
N PHE A 540 0.97 -16.26 -11.38
CA PHE A 540 1.60 -17.50 -10.89
C PHE A 540 0.75 -18.19 -9.81
N VAL A 541 0.73 -19.52 -9.84
CA VAL A 541 -0.06 -20.34 -8.91
C VAL A 541 0.53 -20.37 -7.49
N ARG A 542 -0.36 -20.60 -6.52
CA ARG A 542 -0.11 -20.78 -5.08
C ARG A 542 -0.58 -22.20 -4.72
N PRO A 543 0.25 -23.25 -4.91
CA PRO A 543 -0.23 -24.63 -4.96
C PRO A 543 -0.98 -25.12 -3.72
N TYR A 544 -0.74 -24.55 -2.54
CA TYR A 544 -1.37 -24.98 -1.29
C TYR A 544 -2.37 -23.97 -0.72
N ALA A 545 -2.81 -22.99 -1.52
CA ALA A 545 -3.80 -21.99 -1.10
C ALA A 545 -5.21 -22.55 -0.90
N TRP A 546 -5.52 -23.74 -1.46
CA TRP A 546 -6.78 -24.45 -1.21
C TRP A 546 -7.03 -24.78 0.26
N ARG A 547 -6.00 -24.90 1.09
CA ARG A 547 -6.16 -25.15 2.53
C ARG A 547 -6.94 -24.04 3.23
N TYR A 548 -6.78 -22.79 2.79
CA TYR A 548 -7.55 -21.67 3.34
C TYR A 548 -9.04 -21.77 2.98
N ARG A 549 -9.37 -22.22 1.76
CA ARG A 549 -10.77 -22.50 1.37
C ARG A 549 -11.37 -23.54 2.30
N ASP A 550 -10.66 -24.64 2.54
CA ASP A 550 -11.14 -25.72 3.42
C ASP A 550 -11.29 -25.25 4.87
N TYR A 551 -10.33 -24.50 5.40
CA TYR A 551 -10.43 -23.86 6.72
C TYR A 551 -11.68 -22.96 6.84
N VAL A 552 -11.99 -22.18 5.81
CA VAL A 552 -13.20 -21.34 5.80
C VAL A 552 -14.45 -22.23 5.84
N ILE A 553 -14.53 -23.25 4.98
CA ILE A 553 -15.65 -24.21 4.95
C ILE A 553 -15.85 -24.85 6.32
N ASP A 554 -14.79 -25.34 6.93
CA ASP A 554 -14.80 -26.00 8.23
C ASP A 554 -15.20 -25.05 9.36
N SER A 555 -14.73 -23.80 9.33
CA SER A 555 -15.08 -22.77 10.31
C SER A 555 -16.59 -22.48 10.32
N PHE A 556 -17.22 -22.39 9.14
CA PHE A 556 -18.68 -22.23 9.06
C PHE A 556 -19.41 -23.51 9.51
N ASN A 557 -18.96 -24.69 9.08
CA ASN A 557 -19.57 -25.97 9.48
C ASN A 557 -19.57 -26.16 10.99
N GLN A 558 -18.49 -25.77 11.67
CA GLN A 558 -18.36 -25.84 13.12
C GLN A 558 -19.08 -24.70 13.85
N ASP A 559 -19.70 -23.76 13.13
CA ASP A 559 -20.27 -22.52 13.67
C ASP A 559 -19.27 -21.78 14.56
N LYS A 560 -18.03 -21.67 14.08
CA LYS A 560 -16.97 -20.95 14.77
C LYS A 560 -17.46 -19.54 15.10
N PRO A 561 -17.37 -19.09 16.37
CA PRO A 561 -17.73 -17.74 16.75
C PRO A 561 -17.09 -16.72 15.80
N TYR A 562 -17.89 -15.82 15.24
CA TYR A 562 -17.41 -14.90 14.22
C TYR A 562 -16.28 -13.99 14.72
N ASP A 563 -16.30 -13.60 15.99
CA ASP A 563 -15.21 -12.88 16.64
C ASP A 563 -13.89 -13.67 16.64
N ARG A 564 -13.96 -14.95 16.98
CA ARG A 564 -12.81 -15.86 16.93
C ARG A 564 -12.33 -16.06 15.50
N PHE A 565 -13.25 -16.23 14.56
CA PHE A 565 -12.93 -16.36 13.14
C PHE A 565 -12.16 -15.13 12.63
N ILE A 566 -12.63 -13.91 12.91
CA ILE A 566 -11.95 -12.64 12.55
C ILE A 566 -10.55 -12.56 13.17
N LYS A 567 -10.42 -12.94 14.44
CA LYS A 567 -9.12 -12.96 15.13
C LYS A 567 -8.12 -13.90 14.46
N GLU A 568 -8.56 -15.06 14.00
CA GLU A 568 -7.72 -16.00 13.27
C GLU A 568 -7.32 -15.45 11.88
N GLN A 569 -8.21 -14.73 11.18
CA GLN A 569 -7.88 -14.09 9.89
C GLN A 569 -6.73 -13.07 10.01
N LEU A 570 -6.79 -12.21 11.03
CA LEU A 570 -5.87 -11.06 11.17
C LEU A 570 -4.58 -11.41 11.90
N ALA A 571 -4.65 -12.34 12.86
CA ALA A 571 -3.59 -12.57 13.82
C ALA A 571 -3.30 -14.05 14.07
N GLY A 572 -3.74 -14.97 13.20
CA GLY A 572 -3.58 -16.40 13.37
C GLY A 572 -2.16 -16.87 13.68
N ASP A 573 -1.14 -16.23 13.10
CA ASP A 573 0.29 -16.49 13.37
C ASP A 573 0.78 -15.97 14.74
N GLU A 574 0.03 -15.08 15.40
CA GLU A 574 0.32 -14.54 16.74
C GLU A 574 -0.38 -15.31 17.87
N LEU A 575 -1.36 -16.16 17.55
CA LEU A 575 -2.21 -16.80 18.57
C LEU A 575 -1.45 -17.89 19.33
N GLN A 576 -1.74 -18.00 20.63
CA GLN A 576 -1.18 -19.02 21.51
C GLN A 576 -2.30 -19.72 22.31
N PRO A 577 -2.22 -21.04 22.54
CA PRO A 577 -1.21 -21.94 21.96
C PRO A 577 -1.28 -22.01 20.43
N TYR A 578 -0.16 -22.34 19.79
CA TYR A 578 -0.07 -22.50 18.35
C TYR A 578 -1.07 -23.55 17.84
N SER A 579 -1.66 -23.31 16.66
CA SER A 579 -2.43 -24.29 15.89
C SER A 579 -2.18 -24.07 14.40
N ASP A 580 -2.03 -25.16 13.64
CA ASP A 580 -1.94 -25.12 12.17
C ASP A 580 -3.18 -24.48 11.55
N GLU A 581 -4.35 -24.69 12.16
CA GLU A 581 -5.61 -24.10 11.74
C GLU A 581 -5.57 -22.56 11.78
N ASN A 582 -5.08 -22.00 12.90
CA ASN A 582 -4.89 -20.55 13.04
C ASN A 582 -3.91 -20.01 12.00
N LEU A 583 -2.84 -20.76 11.71
CA LEU A 583 -1.86 -20.34 10.71
C LEU A 583 -2.46 -20.35 9.29
N ILE A 584 -3.27 -21.36 8.96
CA ILE A 584 -4.00 -21.45 7.68
C ILE A 584 -4.98 -20.26 7.54
N ALA A 585 -5.63 -19.83 8.62
CA ALA A 585 -6.57 -18.71 8.63
C ALA A 585 -5.94 -17.38 8.16
N THR A 586 -4.63 -17.19 8.33
CA THR A 586 -3.91 -16.01 7.80
C THR A 586 -3.93 -15.91 6.26
N GLY A 587 -4.49 -16.92 5.58
CA GLY A 587 -4.80 -16.92 4.16
C GLY A 587 -5.63 -15.71 3.70
N PHE A 588 -6.44 -15.08 4.56
CA PHE A 588 -7.12 -13.81 4.24
C PHE A 588 -6.14 -12.68 3.91
N LEU A 589 -5.11 -12.51 4.75
CA LEU A 589 -4.05 -11.53 4.50
C LEU A 589 -3.18 -11.96 3.32
N ALA A 590 -2.90 -13.27 3.19
CA ALA A 590 -2.08 -13.83 2.13
C ALA A 590 -2.78 -13.84 0.76
N ALA A 591 -4.10 -13.66 0.71
CA ALA A 591 -4.87 -13.50 -0.52
C ALA A 591 -4.55 -12.19 -1.26
N ALA A 592 -3.74 -11.31 -0.67
CA ALA A 592 -3.33 -10.08 -1.32
C ALA A 592 -2.64 -10.32 -2.68
N ARG A 593 -2.91 -9.44 -3.66
CA ARG A 593 -2.30 -9.54 -5.00
C ARG A 593 -0.81 -9.28 -4.97
N ILE A 594 -0.09 -9.92 -5.88
CA ILE A 594 1.34 -9.70 -6.07
C ILE A 594 1.59 -9.57 -7.57
N SER A 595 2.26 -8.49 -8.00
CA SER A 595 2.65 -8.32 -9.40
C SER A 595 3.95 -9.07 -9.70
N GLY A 596 3.90 -10.18 -10.45
CA GLY A 596 5.08 -11.01 -10.73
C GLY A 596 6.20 -10.36 -11.57
N ASN A 597 6.05 -9.11 -12.02
CA ASN A 597 7.06 -8.35 -12.75
C ASN A 597 7.37 -6.96 -12.16
N GLN A 598 6.81 -6.61 -11.00
CA GLN A 598 7.23 -5.38 -10.33
C GLN A 598 8.69 -5.54 -9.91
N GLU A 599 9.55 -4.64 -10.36
CA GLU A 599 10.98 -4.66 -10.09
C GLU A 599 11.36 -3.94 -8.79
N ASP A 600 10.48 -3.05 -8.32
CA ASP A 600 10.64 -2.32 -7.07
C ASP A 600 9.93 -3.04 -5.91
N ASP A 601 10.72 -3.68 -5.05
CA ASP A 601 10.23 -4.40 -3.87
C ASP A 601 9.43 -3.49 -2.91
N ALA A 602 9.74 -2.19 -2.84
CA ALA A 602 9.05 -1.25 -1.96
C ALA A 602 7.65 -0.90 -2.48
N ILE A 603 7.52 -0.63 -3.79
CA ILE A 603 6.22 -0.40 -4.43
C ILE A 603 5.37 -1.67 -4.32
N GLN A 604 5.93 -2.84 -4.65
CA GLN A 604 5.20 -4.11 -4.57
C GLN A 604 4.71 -4.40 -3.14
N ARG A 605 5.55 -4.10 -2.14
CA ARG A 605 5.17 -4.24 -0.73
C ARG A 605 4.05 -3.28 -0.36
N ASN A 606 4.12 -2.02 -0.78
CA ASN A 606 3.06 -1.05 -0.51
C ASN A 606 1.73 -1.51 -1.12
N ASP A 607 1.72 -2.01 -2.35
CA ASP A 607 0.51 -2.56 -3.00
C ASP A 607 -0.12 -3.69 -2.17
N VAL A 608 0.70 -4.61 -1.63
CA VAL A 608 0.22 -5.67 -0.74
C VAL A 608 -0.37 -5.10 0.56
N MET A 609 0.28 -4.11 1.16
CA MET A 609 -0.22 -3.48 2.40
C MET A 609 -1.53 -2.72 2.16
N VAL A 610 -1.62 -1.98 1.04
CA VAL A 610 -2.83 -1.28 0.61
C VAL A 610 -3.98 -2.27 0.43
N ASP A 611 -3.73 -3.38 -0.27
CA ASP A 611 -4.75 -4.40 -0.49
C ASP A 611 -5.21 -5.04 0.84
N ILE A 612 -4.30 -5.34 1.77
CA ILE A 612 -4.65 -5.87 3.10
C ILE A 612 -5.53 -4.88 3.89
N VAL A 613 -5.15 -3.60 3.96
CA VAL A 613 -5.89 -2.58 4.72
C VAL A 613 -7.27 -2.37 4.14
N ASN A 614 -7.38 -2.22 2.82
CA ASN A 614 -8.65 -1.98 2.15
C ASN A 614 -9.63 -3.15 2.31
N ALA A 615 -9.18 -4.41 2.18
CA ALA A 615 -10.07 -5.53 2.47
C ALA A 615 -10.45 -5.60 3.94
N THR A 616 -9.52 -5.36 4.84
CA THR A 616 -9.84 -5.41 6.28
C THR A 616 -10.91 -4.36 6.62
N GLY A 617 -10.74 -3.13 6.14
CA GLY A 617 -11.72 -2.05 6.30
C GLY A 617 -13.07 -2.37 5.65
N SER A 618 -13.08 -2.73 4.36
CA SER A 618 -14.33 -2.96 3.61
C SER A 618 -15.07 -4.24 4.01
N VAL A 619 -14.36 -5.30 4.40
CA VAL A 619 -14.97 -6.60 4.75
C VAL A 619 -15.49 -6.60 6.18
N MET A 620 -14.67 -6.12 7.13
CA MET A 620 -14.95 -6.25 8.56
C MET A 620 -15.63 -5.00 9.13
N LEU A 621 -15.17 -3.80 8.76
CA LEU A 621 -15.75 -2.53 9.23
C LEU A 621 -16.82 -1.98 8.27
N GLY A 622 -16.88 -2.47 7.03
CA GLY A 622 -17.80 -1.92 6.03
C GLY A 622 -17.49 -0.46 5.71
N LEU A 623 -16.20 -0.07 5.69
CA LEU A 623 -15.76 1.28 5.37
C LEU A 623 -14.85 1.26 4.12
N THR A 624 -15.00 2.28 3.28
CA THR A 624 -14.11 2.51 2.12
C THR A 624 -12.93 3.37 2.54
N LEU A 625 -11.82 2.72 2.92
CA LEU A 625 -10.61 3.42 3.36
C LEU A 625 -9.76 3.93 2.19
N GLU A 626 -10.11 3.62 0.95
CA GLU A 626 -9.25 3.79 -0.21
C GLU A 626 -8.89 5.25 -0.50
N CYS A 627 -9.85 6.17 -0.39
CA CYS A 627 -9.58 7.59 -0.60
C CYS A 627 -8.60 8.14 0.45
N ALA A 628 -8.62 7.59 1.66
CA ALA A 628 -7.75 7.97 2.76
C ALA A 628 -6.26 7.61 2.50
N GLN A 629 -5.94 6.89 1.42
CA GLN A 629 -4.55 6.59 1.04
C GLN A 629 -3.76 7.84 0.65
N CYS A 630 -4.40 8.77 -0.07
CA CYS A 630 -3.70 9.89 -0.68
C CYS A 630 -4.00 11.24 -0.01
N HIS A 631 -5.15 11.38 0.63
CA HIS A 631 -5.63 12.57 1.32
C HIS A 631 -6.69 12.18 2.35
N ASN A 632 -7.13 13.07 3.24
CA ASN A 632 -8.26 12.77 4.14
C ASN A 632 -9.49 12.32 3.34
N HIS A 633 -10.22 11.33 3.83
CA HIS A 633 -11.37 10.79 3.10
C HIS A 633 -12.36 11.91 2.75
N LYS A 634 -12.92 11.85 1.54
CA LYS A 634 -13.68 12.98 0.95
C LYS A 634 -14.95 13.33 1.73
N ILE A 635 -15.58 12.33 2.34
CA ILE A 635 -16.91 12.45 2.96
C ILE A 635 -16.89 11.84 4.36
N ASP A 636 -16.45 10.60 4.48
CA ASP A 636 -16.30 9.98 5.80
C ASP A 636 -15.28 10.71 6.68
N PRO A 637 -15.53 10.78 8.00
CA PRO A 637 -14.65 11.36 8.99
C PRO A 637 -13.44 10.44 9.26
N ILE A 638 -12.61 10.24 8.25
CA ILE A 638 -11.45 9.35 8.27
C ILE A 638 -10.25 10.12 7.72
N SER A 639 -9.24 10.32 8.54
CA SER A 639 -8.03 11.00 8.10
C SER A 639 -7.10 10.07 7.31
N GLN A 640 -6.22 10.65 6.48
CA GLN A 640 -5.14 9.86 5.87
C GLN A 640 -4.22 9.24 6.93
N ARG A 641 -4.07 9.92 8.07
CA ARG A 641 -3.34 9.37 9.20
C ARG A 641 -3.99 8.09 9.73
N ASP A 642 -5.31 8.04 9.87
CA ASP A 642 -6.04 6.83 10.31
C ASP A 642 -5.73 5.65 9.39
N TYR A 643 -5.68 5.89 8.07
CA TYR A 643 -5.31 4.87 7.09
C TYR A 643 -3.94 4.25 7.38
N TYR A 644 -2.90 5.08 7.55
CA TYR A 644 -1.55 4.58 7.77
C TYR A 644 -1.32 4.02 9.18
N ARG A 645 -2.06 4.52 10.18
CA ARG A 645 -2.10 3.90 11.52
C ARG A 645 -2.71 2.50 11.48
N MET A 646 -3.73 2.30 10.63
CA MET A 646 -4.32 0.98 10.38
C MET A 646 -3.35 0.09 9.61
N GLN A 647 -2.66 0.64 8.59
CA GLN A 647 -1.62 -0.07 7.85
C GLN A 647 -0.48 -0.57 8.76
N ALA A 648 -0.12 0.21 9.78
CA ALA A 648 0.97 -0.12 10.71
C ALA A 648 0.78 -1.49 11.39
N PHE A 649 -0.45 -2.00 11.56
CA PHE A 649 -0.68 -3.35 12.08
C PHE A 649 -0.10 -4.46 11.20
N PHE A 650 0.11 -4.21 9.90
CA PHE A 650 0.50 -5.23 8.93
C PHE A 650 1.92 -5.01 8.37
N ILE A 651 2.61 -3.92 8.67
CA ILE A 651 3.90 -3.65 8.02
C ILE A 651 5.03 -4.60 8.46
N HIS A 652 4.85 -5.43 9.47
CA HIS A 652 5.88 -6.37 9.95
C HIS A 652 5.74 -7.77 9.37
N GLY A 653 4.68 -8.05 8.61
CA GLY A 653 4.46 -9.36 8.02
C GLY A 653 4.67 -9.46 6.53
N GLN A 654 4.70 -10.72 6.09
CA GLN A 654 4.95 -11.11 4.71
C GLN A 654 4.21 -12.40 4.37
N LEU A 655 3.69 -12.45 3.15
CA LEU A 655 3.07 -13.63 2.57
C LEU A 655 4.11 -14.69 2.15
N GLY A 656 3.74 -15.96 2.18
CA GLY A 656 4.62 -17.04 1.74
C GLY A 656 4.13 -18.45 2.06
N ASN A 657 4.96 -19.42 1.72
CA ASN A 657 4.76 -20.83 2.09
C ASN A 657 5.18 -21.02 3.56
N LEU A 658 4.26 -21.40 4.42
CA LEU A 658 4.49 -21.55 5.88
C LEU A 658 4.32 -23.01 6.29
N SER A 659 5.32 -23.57 6.98
CA SER A 659 5.31 -24.95 7.46
C SER A 659 4.21 -25.14 8.48
N LEU A 660 3.43 -26.20 8.29
CA LEU A 660 2.51 -26.74 9.29
C LEU A 660 3.29 -27.72 10.18
N ARG A 661 2.87 -27.85 11.45
CA ARG A 661 3.56 -28.66 12.47
C ARG A 661 2.94 -30.04 12.65
N ASP A 662 1.66 -30.20 12.33
CA ASP A 662 0.97 -31.49 12.38
C ASP A 662 1.38 -32.35 11.17
N PRO A 663 2.07 -33.49 11.41
CA PRO A 663 2.51 -34.38 10.34
C PRO A 663 1.35 -35.15 9.68
N ASP A 664 0.18 -35.23 10.33
CA ASP A 664 -0.98 -35.95 9.81
C ASP A 664 -1.80 -35.11 8.83
N VAL A 665 -1.49 -33.81 8.71
CA VAL A 665 -2.09 -32.94 7.69
C VAL A 665 -1.78 -33.48 6.29
N PRO A 666 -2.79 -33.83 5.47
CA PRO A 666 -2.55 -34.41 4.15
C PRO A 666 -1.66 -33.50 3.30
N ASN A 667 -0.50 -34.00 2.87
CA ASN A 667 0.44 -33.24 2.02
C ASN A 667 0.64 -33.92 0.66
N PRO A 668 -0.30 -33.74 -0.29
CA PRO A 668 -0.11 -34.26 -1.63
C PRO A 668 1.13 -33.59 -2.25
N THR A 669 1.97 -34.40 -2.91
CA THR A 669 3.26 -33.96 -3.47
C THR A 669 3.25 -33.87 -4.99
N ASN A 670 2.33 -34.57 -5.66
CA ASN A 670 2.16 -34.52 -7.10
C ASN A 670 1.30 -33.32 -7.53
N ILE A 671 1.86 -32.12 -7.46
CA ILE A 671 1.17 -30.85 -7.78
C ILE A 671 0.44 -30.82 -9.14
N SER A 672 0.84 -31.67 -10.11
CA SER A 672 0.16 -31.81 -11.41
C SER A 672 -1.27 -32.35 -11.32
N GLU A 673 -1.70 -32.82 -10.14
CA GLU A 673 -3.04 -33.32 -9.90
C GLU A 673 -4.07 -32.21 -9.66
N TRP A 674 -3.65 -31.02 -9.20
CA TRP A 674 -4.57 -29.95 -8.82
C TRP A 674 -4.27 -28.57 -9.38
N ILE A 675 -3.12 -28.36 -10.03
CA ILE A 675 -2.86 -27.11 -10.76
C ILE A 675 -2.98 -27.35 -12.28
N PRO A 676 -3.39 -26.34 -13.07
CA PRO A 676 -3.50 -26.46 -14.53
C PRO A 676 -2.17 -26.83 -15.18
N LYS A 677 -2.24 -27.56 -16.30
CA LYS A 677 -1.04 -28.07 -16.99
C LYS A 677 -0.02 -26.95 -17.35
N PRO A 678 -0.43 -25.79 -17.91
CA PRO A 678 0.53 -24.71 -18.22
C PRO A 678 1.25 -24.18 -16.96
N SER A 679 0.53 -24.07 -15.85
CA SER A 679 1.06 -23.63 -14.56
C SER A 679 2.04 -24.65 -13.97
N PHE A 680 1.73 -25.95 -14.09
CA PHE A 680 2.64 -27.02 -13.68
C PHE A 680 3.93 -27.04 -14.50
N ASP A 681 3.83 -26.87 -15.83
CA ASP A 681 5.00 -26.84 -16.71
C ASP A 681 5.93 -25.67 -16.38
N PHE A 682 5.36 -24.50 -16.05
CA PHE A 682 6.10 -23.35 -15.55
C PHE A 682 6.75 -23.63 -14.18
N TYR A 683 5.96 -24.06 -13.21
CA TYR A 683 6.42 -24.33 -11.85
C TYR A 683 7.57 -25.34 -11.84
N SER A 684 7.44 -26.42 -12.61
CA SER A 684 8.47 -27.46 -12.74
C SER A 684 9.78 -26.94 -13.34
N LYS A 685 9.73 -26.02 -14.30
CA LYS A 685 10.92 -25.37 -14.85
C LYS A 685 11.59 -24.47 -13.82
N GLU A 686 10.80 -23.70 -13.07
CA GLU A 686 11.33 -22.79 -12.05
C GLU A 686 11.96 -23.55 -10.88
N VAL A 687 11.31 -24.62 -10.39
CA VAL A 687 11.90 -25.52 -9.39
C VAL A 687 13.24 -26.08 -9.85
N LYS A 688 13.33 -26.58 -11.10
CA LYS A 688 14.59 -27.10 -11.66
C LYS A 688 15.69 -26.01 -11.70
N SER A 689 15.33 -24.80 -12.13
CA SER A 689 16.22 -23.63 -12.17
C SER A 689 16.72 -23.24 -10.78
N LEU A 690 15.83 -23.13 -9.79
CA LEU A 690 16.19 -22.75 -8.44
C LEU A 690 17.01 -23.84 -7.72
N THR A 691 16.67 -25.11 -7.96
CA THR A 691 17.42 -26.26 -7.42
C THR A 691 18.84 -26.30 -7.98
N SER A 692 19.03 -26.09 -9.29
CA SER A 692 20.37 -26.06 -9.90
C SER A 692 21.24 -24.90 -9.38
N LYS A 693 20.60 -23.79 -8.99
CA LYS A 693 21.24 -22.64 -8.33
C LYS A 693 21.42 -22.80 -6.82
N LYS A 694 20.99 -23.91 -6.22
CA LYS A 694 20.97 -24.14 -4.76
C LYS A 694 20.16 -23.08 -3.98
N LEU A 695 19.16 -22.49 -4.61
CA LEU A 695 18.28 -21.47 -4.03
C LEU A 695 16.92 -22.05 -3.57
N TYR A 696 16.64 -23.31 -3.91
CA TYR A 696 15.42 -24.02 -3.54
C TYR A 696 15.73 -25.47 -3.22
N GLN A 697 15.16 -25.95 -2.12
CA GLN A 697 15.11 -27.36 -1.79
C GLN A 697 13.64 -27.77 -1.70
N PRO A 698 13.18 -28.72 -2.53
CA PRO A 698 11.84 -29.27 -2.39
C PRO A 698 11.66 -29.85 -0.97
N THR A 699 10.50 -29.58 -0.37
CA THR A 699 10.11 -30.15 0.91
C THR A 699 8.87 -31.02 0.74
N ASP A 700 8.83 -32.11 1.49
CA ASP A 700 7.70 -33.01 1.66
C ASP A 700 6.88 -32.67 2.92
N ARG A 701 7.23 -31.60 3.64
CA ARG A 701 6.46 -31.16 4.81
C ARG A 701 5.19 -30.41 4.42
N PRO A 702 4.09 -30.63 5.18
CA PRO A 702 2.86 -29.91 4.97
C PRO A 702 3.09 -28.41 5.15
N HIS A 703 2.53 -27.63 4.23
CA HIS A 703 2.57 -26.17 4.29
C HIS A 703 1.30 -25.56 3.70
N THR A 704 1.08 -24.29 4.03
CA THR A 704 0.00 -23.45 3.52
C THR A 704 0.57 -22.17 2.89
N TRP A 705 -0.23 -21.52 2.04
CA TRP A 705 0.04 -20.14 1.64
C TRP A 705 -0.58 -19.19 2.68
N GLY A 706 0.27 -18.58 3.52
CA GLY A 706 -0.17 -17.78 4.66
C GLY A 706 0.61 -16.48 4.81
N TYR A 707 0.38 -15.80 5.92
CA TYR A 707 0.99 -14.53 6.27
C TYR A 707 1.64 -14.60 7.65
N LEU A 708 2.92 -14.24 7.74
CA LEU A 708 3.71 -14.33 8.97
C LEU A 708 4.33 -12.98 9.30
N SER A 709 4.10 -12.49 10.52
CA SER A 709 4.80 -11.33 11.07
C SER A 709 6.16 -11.69 11.61
N ALA A 710 7.20 -10.99 11.15
CA ALA A 710 8.53 -11.15 11.70
C ALA A 710 8.62 -10.60 13.13
N ALA A 711 7.82 -9.58 13.48
CA ALA A 711 7.87 -8.92 14.79
C ALA A 711 7.03 -9.61 15.86
N THR A 712 5.86 -10.13 15.48
CA THR A 712 4.82 -10.53 16.43
C THR A 712 4.35 -11.98 16.27
N GLY A 713 4.64 -12.61 15.13
CA GLY A 713 4.28 -14.01 14.86
C GLY A 713 5.14 -15.01 15.63
N ASP A 714 4.67 -16.27 15.71
CA ASP A 714 5.41 -17.35 16.35
C ASP A 714 6.77 -17.59 15.62
N PRO A 715 7.92 -17.38 16.30
CA PRO A 715 9.24 -17.48 15.68
C PRO A 715 9.62 -18.91 15.30
N GLY A 716 8.90 -19.92 15.79
CA GLY A 716 9.07 -21.32 15.42
C GLY A 716 8.32 -21.70 14.14
N ILE A 717 7.63 -20.78 13.46
CA ILE A 717 7.03 -21.05 12.15
C ILE A 717 8.11 -20.94 11.08
N GLU A 718 8.39 -22.05 10.41
CA GLU A 718 9.34 -22.06 9.31
C GLU A 718 8.69 -21.58 8.02
N ARG A 719 9.39 -20.72 7.28
CA ARG A 719 8.97 -20.24 5.97
C ARG A 719 9.75 -20.96 4.87
N PHE A 720 9.02 -21.60 3.96
CA PHE A 720 9.61 -22.21 2.77
C PHE A 720 9.78 -21.18 1.63
N PRO A 721 10.76 -21.40 0.72
CA PRO A 721 10.91 -20.52 -0.41
C PRO A 721 9.68 -20.57 -1.33
N VAL A 722 9.38 -19.44 -1.95
CA VAL A 722 8.27 -19.30 -2.89
C VAL A 722 8.81 -19.54 -4.29
N VAL A 723 8.25 -20.52 -5.00
CA VAL A 723 8.61 -20.81 -6.40
C VAL A 723 7.97 -19.75 -7.30
N ASN A 724 8.74 -18.72 -7.62
CA ASN A 724 8.34 -17.58 -8.45
C ASN A 724 9.60 -16.96 -9.08
N ARG A 725 9.45 -16.23 -10.20
CA ARG A 725 10.55 -15.49 -10.85
C ARG A 725 11.12 -14.39 -9.95
N ARG A 726 10.25 -13.64 -9.26
CA ARG A 726 10.61 -12.53 -8.36
C ARG A 726 9.71 -12.53 -7.14
N PRO A 727 9.89 -13.46 -6.18
CA PRO A 727 9.14 -13.44 -4.94
C PRO A 727 9.59 -12.27 -4.07
N ILE A 728 8.65 -11.64 -3.36
CA ILE A 728 8.98 -10.64 -2.33
C ILE A 728 9.89 -11.33 -1.29
N ARG A 729 11.06 -10.76 -1.05
CA ARG A 729 12.08 -11.37 -0.18
C ARG A 729 11.61 -11.38 1.28
N TRP A 730 11.89 -12.49 1.97
CA TRP A 730 11.73 -12.56 3.41
C TRP A 730 12.99 -12.04 4.09
N GLN A 731 12.89 -10.85 4.70
CA GLN A 731 13.98 -10.20 5.43
C GLN A 731 13.51 -9.88 6.86
N PRO A 732 13.50 -10.87 7.78
CA PRO A 732 12.85 -10.73 9.08
C PRO A 732 13.44 -9.59 9.92
N SER A 733 14.75 -9.35 9.87
CA SER A 733 15.38 -8.23 10.58
C SER A 733 14.91 -6.87 10.07
N ALA A 734 14.82 -6.71 8.74
CA ALA A 734 14.34 -5.47 8.13
C ALA A 734 12.84 -5.24 8.40
N LEU A 735 12.04 -6.33 8.37
CA LEU A 735 10.62 -6.29 8.71
C LEU A 735 10.41 -5.90 10.18
N LYS A 736 11.20 -6.44 11.11
CA LYS A 736 11.16 -6.08 12.54
C LYS A 736 11.49 -4.62 12.82
N SER A 737 12.45 -4.05 12.08
CA SER A 737 12.86 -2.65 12.24
C SER A 737 12.03 -1.65 11.42
N MET A 738 11.05 -2.13 10.66
CA MET A 738 10.26 -1.27 9.77
C MET A 738 9.36 -0.34 10.60
N GLN A 739 9.30 0.93 10.20
CA GLN A 739 8.41 1.93 10.75
C GLN A 739 7.33 2.28 9.71
N ALA A 740 6.08 2.44 10.14
CA ALA A 740 5.02 2.90 9.25
C ALA A 740 5.13 4.42 9.11
N HIS A 741 4.93 4.91 7.89
CA HIS A 741 4.92 6.32 7.56
C HIS A 741 3.61 6.68 6.88
N MET A 742 3.13 7.88 7.14
CA MET A 742 2.10 8.48 6.31
C MET A 742 2.73 8.85 4.96
N LEU A 743 2.23 8.30 3.86
CA LEU A 743 2.83 8.56 2.54
C LEU A 743 2.24 9.84 1.93
N ILE A 744 3.10 10.73 1.45
CA ILE A 744 2.64 11.99 0.83
C ILE A 744 1.96 11.64 -0.48
N ARG A 745 0.66 11.97 -0.59
CA ARG A 745 -0.20 11.61 -1.73
C ARG A 745 -0.23 10.10 -2.05
N GLY A 746 0.02 9.25 -1.07
CA GLY A 746 0.05 7.80 -1.25
C GLY A 746 1.32 7.24 -1.89
N ASP A 747 2.34 8.07 -2.15
CA ASP A 747 3.56 7.66 -2.85
C ASP A 747 4.54 6.95 -1.91
N ALA A 748 4.80 5.67 -2.16
CA ALA A 748 5.76 4.86 -1.40
C ALA A 748 7.21 5.39 -1.48
N GLY A 749 7.54 6.15 -2.53
CA GLY A 749 8.83 6.83 -2.67
C GLY A 749 8.94 8.14 -1.89
N ASN A 750 7.84 8.64 -1.33
CA ASN A 750 7.79 9.92 -0.61
C ASN A 750 7.16 9.76 0.80
N PRO A 751 7.87 9.10 1.74
CA PRO A 751 7.38 8.91 3.09
C PRO A 751 7.36 10.24 3.87
N GLY A 752 6.22 10.55 4.45
CA GLY A 752 6.03 11.63 5.41
C GLY A 752 6.30 11.20 6.86
N PRO A 753 5.67 11.86 7.84
CA PRO A 753 5.89 11.58 9.26
C PRO A 753 5.59 10.12 9.66
N PRO A 754 6.34 9.55 10.61
CA PRO A 754 6.07 8.21 11.11
C PRO A 754 4.73 8.16 11.87
N VAL A 755 4.05 7.03 11.78
CA VAL A 755 2.81 6.75 12.48
C VAL A 755 2.94 5.53 13.39
N ARG A 756 2.14 5.51 14.45
CA ARG A 756 1.99 4.34 15.34
C ARG A 756 0.73 3.58 14.97
N HIS A 757 0.64 2.32 15.40
CA HIS A 757 -0.58 1.53 15.34
C HIS A 757 -1.80 2.30 15.85
N GLY A 758 -2.91 2.21 15.12
CA GLY A 758 -4.19 2.74 15.57
C GLY A 758 -5.29 2.52 14.54
N TRP A 759 -6.50 2.38 15.04
CA TRP A 759 -7.71 2.32 14.22
C TRP A 759 -8.28 3.72 14.00
N PRO A 760 -9.23 3.90 13.06
CA PRO A 760 -9.84 5.19 12.79
C PRO A 760 -10.40 5.86 14.05
N GLU A 761 -10.00 7.11 14.30
CA GLU A 761 -10.35 7.82 15.55
C GLU A 761 -11.87 8.00 15.74
N VAL A 762 -12.64 8.10 14.65
CA VAL A 762 -14.12 8.15 14.69
C VAL A 762 -14.74 6.90 15.34
N LEU A 763 -14.04 5.77 15.33
CA LEU A 763 -14.50 4.51 15.94
C LEU A 763 -13.99 4.33 17.39
N GLY A 764 -13.38 5.37 17.95
CA GLY A 764 -12.91 5.41 19.33
C GLY A 764 -11.39 5.50 19.47
N THR A 765 -10.95 5.86 20.67
CA THR A 765 -9.53 6.12 20.96
C THR A 765 -8.71 4.83 21.00
N THR A 766 -7.57 4.84 20.29
CA THR A 766 -6.57 3.79 20.41
C THR A 766 -5.78 3.93 21.73
N PRO A 767 -5.67 2.89 22.57
CA PRO A 767 -4.86 2.93 23.79
C PRO A 767 -3.38 3.16 23.48
N GLU A 768 -2.72 4.04 24.25
CA GLU A 768 -1.27 4.25 24.12
C GLU A 768 -0.45 2.98 24.44
N SER A 769 -1.00 2.12 25.31
CA SER A 769 -0.38 0.88 25.78
C SER A 769 -0.60 -0.32 24.84
N LEU A 770 -0.77 -0.10 23.54
CA LEU A 770 -0.91 -1.18 22.56
C LEU A 770 0.26 -2.18 22.73
N GLY A 771 -0.09 -3.42 23.06
CA GLY A 771 0.88 -4.46 23.44
C GLY A 771 1.76 -4.92 22.26
N THR A 772 2.71 -5.80 22.56
CA THR A 772 3.67 -6.35 21.58
C THR A 772 3.05 -7.22 20.49
N ARG A 773 1.77 -7.61 20.61
CA ARG A 773 0.98 -8.35 19.59
C ARG A 773 -0.14 -7.47 19.06
N SER A 774 0.23 -6.53 18.18
CA SER A 774 -0.66 -5.46 17.76
C SER A 774 -1.84 -5.95 16.90
N ARG A 775 -1.71 -7.00 16.07
CA ARG A 775 -2.84 -7.51 15.26
C ARG A 775 -3.86 -8.28 16.08
N SER A 776 -3.41 -9.04 17.08
CA SER A 776 -4.33 -9.66 18.05
C SER A 776 -5.15 -8.60 18.78
N ALA A 777 -4.53 -7.50 19.20
CA ALA A 777 -5.21 -6.38 19.83
C ALA A 777 -6.17 -5.64 18.87
N LEU A 778 -5.82 -5.52 17.59
CA LEU A 778 -6.72 -5.00 16.55
C LEU A 778 -7.98 -5.87 16.42
N ALA A 779 -7.81 -7.20 16.37
CA ALA A 779 -8.95 -8.12 16.29
C ALA A 779 -9.84 -8.08 17.55
N ASP A 780 -9.22 -7.96 18.73
CA ASP A 780 -9.95 -7.81 20.00
C ASP A 780 -10.74 -6.50 20.02
N TRP A 781 -10.20 -5.40 19.49
CA TRP A 781 -10.93 -4.14 19.34
C TRP A 781 -12.06 -4.23 18.30
N MET A 782 -11.82 -4.87 17.16
CA MET A 782 -12.84 -5.07 16.11
C MET A 782 -14.08 -5.77 16.65
N THR A 783 -13.88 -6.73 17.55
CA THR A 783 -14.93 -7.60 18.10
C THR A 783 -15.39 -7.16 19.49
N ASP A 784 -14.91 -6.01 19.98
CA ASP A 784 -15.40 -5.39 21.20
C ASP A 784 -16.83 -4.88 20.99
N ARG A 785 -17.70 -5.05 22.00
CA ARG A 785 -19.11 -4.62 21.96
C ARG A 785 -19.28 -3.13 21.64
N ARG A 786 -18.27 -2.31 21.95
CA ARG A 786 -18.27 -0.86 21.68
C ARG A 786 -17.97 -0.54 20.22
N ASN A 787 -17.41 -1.47 19.45
CA ASN A 787 -17.21 -1.28 18.02
C ASN A 787 -18.57 -1.25 17.31
N PRO A 788 -18.93 -0.16 16.61
CA PRO A 788 -20.27 0.00 16.09
C PRO A 788 -20.53 -0.76 14.78
N LEU A 789 -19.51 -1.34 14.14
CA LEU A 789 -19.59 -1.77 12.74
C LEU A 789 -19.53 -3.29 12.56
N VAL A 790 -18.61 -3.99 13.20
CA VAL A 790 -18.31 -5.40 12.86
C VAL A 790 -19.54 -6.31 12.94
N ALA A 791 -20.32 -6.20 14.03
CA ALA A 791 -21.55 -6.96 14.19
C ALA A 791 -22.62 -6.55 13.15
N ARG A 792 -22.83 -5.24 12.94
CA ARG A 792 -23.80 -4.71 11.96
C ARG A 792 -23.48 -5.16 10.55
N VAL A 793 -22.21 -5.08 10.15
CA VAL A 793 -21.72 -5.50 8.82
C VAL A 793 -21.96 -6.98 8.61
N TRP A 794 -21.65 -7.82 9.61
CA TRP A 794 -21.83 -9.26 9.47
C TRP A 794 -23.30 -9.67 9.36
N VAL A 795 -24.18 -9.18 10.23
CA VAL A 795 -25.61 -9.51 10.14
C VAL A 795 -26.26 -8.93 8.88
N ASN A 796 -25.81 -7.77 8.41
CA ASN A 796 -26.26 -7.21 7.14
C ASN A 796 -25.85 -8.08 5.94
N ARG A 797 -24.66 -8.69 5.97
CA ARG A 797 -24.22 -9.64 4.94
C ARG A 797 -25.04 -10.92 4.97
N ILE A 798 -25.26 -11.50 6.14
CA ILE A 798 -26.14 -12.67 6.30
C ILE A 798 -27.53 -12.36 5.71
N TRP A 799 -28.11 -11.22 6.09
CA TRP A 799 -29.38 -10.75 5.56
C TRP A 799 -29.35 -10.59 4.03
N GLN A 800 -28.31 -9.93 3.50
CA GLN A 800 -28.12 -9.76 2.06
C GLN A 800 -28.10 -11.10 1.33
N TYR A 801 -27.44 -12.11 1.87
CA TYR A 801 -27.34 -13.40 1.21
C TYR A 801 -28.63 -14.22 1.26
N HIS A 802 -29.56 -13.93 2.17
CA HIS A 802 -30.91 -14.50 2.13
C HIS A 802 -31.82 -13.76 1.13
N PHE A 803 -31.84 -12.41 1.20
CA PHE A 803 -32.83 -11.59 0.49
C PHE A 803 -32.31 -10.93 -0.81
N GLY A 804 -31.02 -11.09 -1.14
CA GLY A 804 -30.36 -10.47 -2.29
C GLY A 804 -29.98 -8.99 -2.11
N ARG A 805 -30.40 -8.36 -1.00
CA ARG A 805 -30.12 -6.98 -0.62
C ARG A 805 -30.00 -6.90 0.90
N GLY A 806 -28.95 -6.26 1.40
CA GLY A 806 -28.78 -6.01 2.84
C GLY A 806 -29.79 -4.99 3.36
N LEU A 807 -30.00 -4.97 4.68
CA LEU A 807 -30.71 -3.87 5.35
C LEU A 807 -30.07 -2.52 4.98
N VAL A 808 -28.73 -2.48 4.98
CA VAL A 808 -27.90 -1.48 4.33
C VAL A 808 -27.52 -2.00 2.94
N ALA A 809 -27.98 -1.31 1.89
CA ALA A 809 -27.84 -1.79 0.51
C ALA A 809 -26.39 -1.84 0.00
N THR A 810 -25.51 -1.03 0.60
CA THR A 810 -24.07 -0.94 0.34
C THR A 810 -23.29 -1.76 1.37
N ALA A 811 -23.23 -3.09 1.19
CA ALA A 811 -22.71 -4.00 2.23
C ALA A 811 -21.24 -3.81 2.65
N SER A 812 -20.45 -3.01 1.94
CA SER A 812 -19.06 -2.66 2.28
C SER A 812 -18.84 -1.17 2.48
N ASP A 813 -19.91 -0.37 2.52
CA ASP A 813 -19.86 1.07 2.75
C ASP A 813 -21.05 1.48 3.62
N PHE A 814 -20.80 1.55 4.93
CA PHE A 814 -21.70 2.02 5.99
C PHE A 814 -21.40 3.48 6.35
N GLY A 815 -20.39 4.09 5.73
CA GLY A 815 -20.02 5.47 5.97
C GLY A 815 -21.11 6.43 5.49
N VAL A 816 -20.81 7.72 5.54
CA VAL A 816 -21.66 8.82 5.08
C VAL A 816 -21.97 8.69 3.57
N GLY A 817 -21.06 8.09 2.79
CA GLY A 817 -21.29 7.77 1.37
C GLY A 817 -22.21 6.57 1.13
N GLY A 818 -22.44 5.76 2.15
CA GLY A 818 -23.24 4.54 2.11
C GLY A 818 -24.75 4.77 2.10
N ALA A 819 -25.51 3.69 1.87
CA ALA A 819 -26.96 3.71 1.98
C ALA A 819 -27.40 3.68 3.45
N GLU A 820 -28.48 4.38 3.78
CA GLU A 820 -29.15 4.23 5.07
C GLU A 820 -29.79 2.83 5.21
N PRO A 821 -29.89 2.31 6.44
CA PRO A 821 -30.56 1.05 6.71
C PRO A 821 -32.07 1.18 6.46
N SER A 822 -32.66 0.25 5.72
CA SER A 822 -34.11 0.15 5.56
C SER A 822 -34.84 -0.12 6.88
N HIS A 823 -34.18 -0.82 7.81
CA HIS A 823 -34.71 -1.16 9.13
C HIS A 823 -33.60 -0.96 10.19
N PRO A 824 -33.34 0.29 10.64
CA PRO A 824 -32.25 0.59 11.57
C PRO A 824 -32.37 -0.18 12.90
N GLU A 825 -33.57 -0.24 13.48
CA GLU A 825 -33.79 -0.97 14.73
C GLU A 825 -33.57 -2.48 14.56
N LEU A 826 -33.94 -3.07 13.42
CA LEU A 826 -33.71 -4.48 13.15
C LEU A 826 -32.23 -4.80 12.97
N LEU A 827 -31.49 -3.92 12.28
CA LEU A 827 -30.04 -4.06 12.11
C LEU A 827 -29.32 -4.08 13.46
N ASP A 828 -29.64 -3.12 14.33
CA ASP A 828 -29.04 -3.03 15.67
C ASP A 828 -29.47 -4.19 16.57
N TRP A 829 -30.74 -4.61 16.48
CA TRP A 829 -31.23 -5.77 17.21
C TRP A 829 -30.49 -7.05 16.80
N LEU A 830 -30.33 -7.30 15.49
CA LEU A 830 -29.57 -8.46 14.98
C LEU A 830 -28.09 -8.39 15.37
N ALA A 831 -27.48 -7.20 15.33
CA ALA A 831 -26.10 -7.01 15.73
C ALA A 831 -25.90 -7.31 17.24
N CYS A 832 -26.79 -6.82 18.09
CA CYS A 832 -26.80 -7.20 19.51
C CYS A 832 -27.05 -8.69 19.70
N GLU A 833 -28.00 -9.26 18.95
CA GLU A 833 -28.36 -10.68 19.04
C GLU A 833 -27.18 -11.60 18.70
N LEU A 834 -26.41 -11.26 17.67
CA LEU A 834 -25.17 -11.95 17.30
C LEU A 834 -24.17 -11.93 18.46
N MET A 835 -23.89 -10.76 19.02
CA MET A 835 -22.94 -10.61 20.12
C MET A 835 -23.40 -11.32 21.40
N ASP A 836 -24.70 -11.25 21.71
CA ASP A 836 -25.28 -11.82 22.93
C ASP A 836 -25.35 -13.36 22.88
N HIS A 837 -25.32 -13.96 21.68
CA HIS A 837 -25.33 -15.41 21.46
C HIS A 837 -23.98 -15.94 20.98
N GLY A 838 -22.89 -15.37 21.50
CA GLY A 838 -21.53 -15.89 21.29
C GLY A 838 -21.06 -15.83 19.83
N TRP A 839 -21.52 -14.82 19.08
CA TRP A 839 -21.14 -14.61 17.68
C TRP A 839 -21.47 -15.79 16.75
N SER A 840 -22.48 -16.59 17.09
CA SER A 840 -22.96 -17.72 16.27
C SER A 840 -23.62 -17.21 14.99
N THR A 841 -23.08 -17.65 13.85
CA THR A 841 -23.63 -17.30 12.54
C THR A 841 -24.88 -18.15 12.25
N LYS A 842 -24.87 -19.43 12.63
CA LYS A 842 -26.04 -20.32 12.49
C LYS A 842 -27.23 -19.84 13.31
N HIS A 843 -27.00 -19.21 14.47
CA HIS A 843 -28.08 -18.58 15.25
C HIS A 843 -28.81 -17.49 14.45
N ILE A 844 -28.07 -16.60 13.80
CA ILE A 844 -28.66 -15.54 12.96
C ILE A 844 -29.37 -16.13 11.74
N HIS A 845 -28.79 -17.14 11.08
CA HIS A 845 -29.50 -17.85 10.00
C HIS A 845 -30.84 -18.39 10.46
N ARG A 846 -30.86 -19.12 11.58
CA ARG A 846 -32.08 -19.71 12.15
C ARG A 846 -33.17 -18.66 12.37
N LEU A 847 -32.83 -17.53 13.00
CA LEU A 847 -33.77 -16.43 13.23
C LEU A 847 -34.38 -15.88 11.94
N ILE A 848 -33.56 -15.76 10.89
CA ILE A 848 -34.01 -15.25 9.59
C ILE A 848 -34.86 -16.30 8.87
N VAL A 849 -34.40 -17.53 8.71
CA VAL A 849 -35.11 -18.53 7.89
C VAL A 849 -36.39 -19.06 8.55
N GLN A 850 -36.52 -18.96 9.88
CA GLN A 850 -37.76 -19.26 10.60
C GLN A 850 -38.79 -18.12 10.57
N SER A 851 -38.37 -16.90 10.22
CA SER A 851 -39.25 -15.73 10.19
C SER A 851 -40.38 -15.88 9.16
N ALA A 852 -41.52 -15.26 9.45
CA ALA A 852 -42.62 -15.17 8.52
C ALA A 852 -42.20 -14.42 7.24
N VAL A 853 -41.37 -13.36 7.35
CA VAL A 853 -40.84 -12.62 6.20
C VAL A 853 -40.06 -13.51 5.22
N TYR A 854 -39.25 -14.44 5.73
CA TYR A 854 -38.52 -15.38 4.88
C TYR A 854 -39.44 -16.43 4.23
N ARG A 855 -40.47 -16.87 4.95
CA ARG A 855 -41.39 -17.93 4.51
C ARG A 855 -42.49 -17.45 3.57
N GLN A 856 -42.60 -16.14 3.32
CA GLN A 856 -43.57 -15.58 2.39
C GLN A 856 -43.46 -16.18 0.98
N GLN A 857 -44.58 -16.34 0.29
CA GLN A 857 -44.60 -16.59 -1.14
C GLN A 857 -44.30 -15.32 -1.92
N ARG A 858 -43.82 -15.48 -3.15
CA ARG A 858 -43.73 -14.37 -4.09
C ARG A 858 -45.09 -14.15 -4.75
N LYS A 859 -45.81 -13.09 -4.35
CA LYS A 859 -47.09 -12.72 -4.95
C LYS A 859 -47.09 -11.22 -5.26
N TYR A 860 -47.33 -10.88 -6.51
CA TYR A 860 -47.46 -9.47 -6.91
C TYR A 860 -48.76 -8.91 -6.35
N ASP A 861 -48.66 -7.75 -5.70
CA ASP A 861 -49.79 -6.96 -5.22
C ASP A 861 -49.62 -5.53 -5.73
N GLU A 862 -50.63 -5.02 -6.42
CA GLU A 862 -50.56 -3.71 -7.09
C GLU A 862 -50.56 -2.55 -6.08
N ALA A 863 -51.26 -2.69 -4.96
CA ALA A 863 -51.32 -1.65 -3.92
C ALA A 863 -49.98 -1.53 -3.19
N ASN A 864 -49.39 -2.67 -2.81
CA ASN A 864 -48.05 -2.69 -2.20
C ASN A 864 -46.97 -2.19 -3.19
N ALA A 865 -47.03 -2.61 -4.46
CA ALA A 865 -46.06 -2.18 -5.47
C ALA A 865 -46.12 -0.67 -5.77
N ALA A 866 -47.28 -0.03 -5.58
CA ALA A 866 -47.41 1.42 -5.69
C ALA A 866 -46.71 2.17 -4.53
N ILE A 867 -46.59 1.55 -3.36
CA ILE A 867 -45.96 2.12 -2.16
C ILE A 867 -44.46 1.81 -2.14
N ASP A 868 -44.09 0.54 -2.33
CA ASP A 868 -42.72 0.03 -2.31
C ASP A 868 -42.44 -0.83 -3.55
N PRO A 869 -42.22 -0.21 -4.73
CA PRO A 869 -42.01 -0.91 -5.99
C PRO A 869 -40.73 -1.76 -6.02
N ASN A 870 -39.77 -1.42 -5.16
CA ASN A 870 -38.48 -2.09 -5.07
C ASN A 870 -38.46 -3.21 -4.02
N ASN A 871 -39.59 -3.43 -3.32
CA ASN A 871 -39.71 -4.40 -2.23
C ASN A 871 -38.60 -4.23 -1.17
N GLN A 872 -38.28 -2.99 -0.81
CA GLN A 872 -37.29 -2.66 0.21
C GLN A 872 -37.78 -3.03 1.62
N LEU A 873 -39.09 -2.97 1.85
CA LEU A 873 -39.73 -3.32 3.11
C LEU A 873 -40.05 -4.81 3.24
N LEU A 874 -39.86 -5.60 2.17
CA LEU A 874 -40.08 -7.06 2.13
C LEU A 874 -41.53 -7.48 2.38
N TRP A 875 -42.46 -6.83 1.68
CA TRP A 875 -43.87 -7.20 1.67
C TRP A 875 -44.15 -8.48 0.85
N THR A 876 -43.21 -8.89 0.00
CA THR A 876 -43.20 -10.18 -0.72
C THR A 876 -41.80 -10.78 -0.76
N TRP A 877 -41.67 -12.08 -1.05
CA TRP A 877 -40.36 -12.70 -1.30
C TRP A 877 -39.63 -12.07 -2.52
N PRO A 878 -38.35 -11.68 -2.39
CA PRO A 878 -37.58 -11.08 -3.49
C PRO A 878 -37.13 -12.11 -4.51
N ARG A 879 -37.08 -11.70 -5.79
CA ARG A 879 -36.57 -12.57 -6.87
C ARG A 879 -35.04 -12.59 -6.84
N ARG A 880 -34.44 -13.77 -6.63
CA ARG A 880 -32.97 -13.94 -6.58
C ARG A 880 -32.49 -15.01 -7.55
N ARG A 881 -31.54 -14.65 -8.42
CA ARG A 881 -30.86 -15.62 -9.30
C ARG A 881 -29.83 -16.41 -8.49
N LEU A 882 -29.70 -17.70 -8.76
CA LEU A 882 -28.62 -18.52 -8.25
C LEU A 882 -27.27 -18.02 -8.74
N GLU A 883 -26.24 -18.22 -7.93
CA GLU A 883 -24.85 -17.97 -8.31
C GLU A 883 -24.35 -19.08 -9.25
N ALA A 884 -23.30 -18.78 -10.02
CA ALA A 884 -22.69 -19.70 -10.98
C ALA A 884 -22.46 -21.11 -10.44
N GLU A 885 -21.93 -21.20 -9.21
CA GLU A 885 -21.65 -22.45 -8.52
C GLU A 885 -22.92 -23.23 -8.23
N ALA A 886 -23.96 -22.57 -7.72
CA ALA A 886 -25.23 -23.20 -7.43
C ALA A 886 -25.97 -23.63 -8.71
N ILE A 887 -25.84 -22.90 -9.82
CA ILE A 887 -26.39 -23.30 -11.13
C ILE A 887 -25.75 -24.61 -11.59
N ARG A 888 -24.42 -24.66 -11.69
CA ARG A 888 -23.69 -25.88 -12.11
C ARG A 888 -23.95 -27.06 -11.17
N ASP A 889 -23.86 -26.82 -9.86
CA ASP A 889 -24.07 -27.86 -8.87
C ASP A 889 -25.51 -28.40 -8.92
N SER A 890 -26.52 -27.54 -9.17
CA SER A 890 -27.92 -27.96 -9.34
C SER A 890 -28.12 -28.87 -10.54
N VAL A 891 -27.42 -28.63 -11.65
CA VAL A 891 -27.43 -29.53 -12.82
C VAL A 891 -26.90 -30.91 -12.43
N LEU A 892 -25.78 -30.95 -11.71
CA LEU A 892 -25.17 -32.21 -11.27
C LEU A 892 -26.01 -32.95 -10.21
N VAL A 893 -26.78 -32.24 -9.39
CA VAL A 893 -27.75 -32.85 -8.48
C VAL A 893 -28.93 -33.44 -9.27
N ALA A 894 -29.45 -32.73 -10.27
CA ALA A 894 -30.56 -33.21 -11.09
C ALA A 894 -30.19 -34.50 -11.84
N THR A 895 -28.97 -34.59 -12.37
CA THR A 895 -28.45 -35.80 -13.05
C THR A 895 -28.00 -36.90 -12.08
N GLY A 896 -27.79 -36.58 -10.80
CA GLY A 896 -27.28 -37.52 -9.81
C GLY A 896 -25.78 -37.81 -9.95
N GLU A 897 -25.04 -36.95 -10.65
CA GLU A 897 -23.60 -37.12 -10.93
C GLU A 897 -22.69 -36.33 -9.97
N LEU A 898 -23.26 -35.47 -9.12
CA LEU A 898 -22.48 -34.64 -8.20
C LEU A 898 -21.69 -35.49 -7.19
N ASP A 899 -20.37 -35.37 -7.23
CA ASP A 899 -19.49 -35.84 -6.15
C ASP A 899 -19.56 -34.85 -4.98
N ARG A 900 -20.12 -35.33 -3.86
CA ARG A 900 -20.37 -34.60 -2.62
C ARG A 900 -19.20 -34.70 -1.62
N SER A 901 -18.03 -35.19 -2.03
CA SER A 901 -16.84 -35.18 -1.20
C SER A 901 -16.43 -33.75 -0.82
N ILE A 902 -16.03 -33.56 0.44
CA ILE A 902 -15.73 -32.24 1.02
C ILE A 902 -14.22 -32.09 1.23
N GLY A 903 -13.73 -30.89 0.92
CA GLY A 903 -12.34 -30.47 1.14
C GLY A 903 -11.33 -31.10 0.18
N GLY A 904 -10.05 -30.90 0.45
CA GLY A 904 -8.94 -31.47 -0.32
C GLY A 904 -8.59 -30.68 -1.58
N ILE A 905 -7.70 -31.24 -2.39
CA ILE A 905 -7.14 -30.52 -3.54
C ILE A 905 -8.19 -30.11 -4.58
N SER A 906 -7.96 -28.97 -5.22
CA SER A 906 -8.81 -28.46 -6.29
C SER A 906 -8.74 -29.33 -7.56
N VAL A 907 -9.77 -29.23 -8.40
CA VAL A 907 -9.87 -29.92 -9.68
C VAL A 907 -9.46 -28.93 -10.79
N PRO A 908 -8.38 -29.20 -11.53
CA PRO A 908 -7.97 -28.34 -12.63
C PRO A 908 -8.89 -28.55 -13.85
N PRO A 909 -9.01 -27.56 -14.76
CA PRO A 909 -9.97 -27.61 -15.87
C PRO A 909 -9.88 -28.89 -16.72
N GLU A 910 -8.68 -29.43 -16.92
CA GLU A 910 -8.45 -30.62 -17.74
C GLU A 910 -8.99 -31.92 -17.12
N ARG A 911 -9.36 -31.90 -15.82
CA ARG A 911 -9.90 -33.04 -15.08
C ARG A 911 -11.34 -32.84 -14.60
N GLU A 912 -11.98 -31.74 -14.95
CA GLU A 912 -13.32 -31.39 -14.46
C GLU A 912 -14.35 -32.49 -14.76
N GLU A 913 -14.40 -32.99 -16.00
CA GLU A 913 -15.33 -34.05 -16.42
C GLU A 913 -15.05 -35.41 -15.75
N GLN A 914 -13.85 -35.62 -15.23
CA GLN A 914 -13.48 -36.86 -14.51
C GLN A 914 -13.84 -36.79 -13.03
N LYS A 915 -14.00 -35.58 -12.49
CA LYS A 915 -14.25 -35.29 -11.08
C LYS A 915 -15.33 -34.21 -10.99
N LEU A 916 -16.58 -34.63 -11.11
CA LEU A 916 -17.78 -33.77 -11.05
C LEU A 916 -18.08 -33.31 -9.60
N ARG A 917 -17.09 -32.72 -8.94
CA ARG A 917 -17.21 -32.13 -7.60
C ARG A 917 -18.00 -30.83 -7.66
N ARG A 918 -18.43 -30.36 -6.48
CA ARG A 918 -18.97 -29.01 -6.30
C ARG A 918 -18.05 -27.95 -6.89
N THR A 919 -18.65 -26.91 -7.45
CA THR A 919 -17.94 -25.87 -8.20
C THR A 919 -16.90 -25.12 -7.36
N ILE A 920 -17.11 -25.03 -6.04
CA ILE A 920 -16.15 -24.43 -5.09
C ILE A 920 -14.78 -25.16 -5.06
N TYR A 921 -14.73 -26.41 -5.50
CA TYR A 921 -13.50 -27.21 -5.60
C TYR A 921 -12.84 -27.15 -6.98
N LEU A 922 -13.39 -26.40 -7.94
CA LEU A 922 -12.68 -26.14 -9.18
C LEU A 922 -11.50 -25.20 -8.92
N PHE A 923 -10.41 -25.39 -9.64
CA PHE A 923 -9.23 -24.54 -9.52
C PHE A 923 -9.58 -23.10 -9.93
N GLN A 924 -9.34 -22.15 -9.02
CA GLN A 924 -9.63 -20.74 -9.27
C GLN A 924 -8.35 -19.95 -9.55
N GLN A 925 -8.12 -19.68 -10.84
CA GLN A 925 -7.06 -18.80 -11.30
C GLN A 925 -7.63 -17.41 -11.60
N ARG A 926 -7.00 -16.35 -11.08
CA ARG A 926 -7.48 -14.96 -11.25
C ARG A 926 -7.53 -14.52 -12.70
N SER A 927 -6.63 -15.01 -13.55
CA SER A 927 -6.61 -14.73 -14.98
C SER A 927 -7.43 -15.70 -15.84
N ALA A 928 -7.96 -16.78 -15.26
CA ALA A 928 -8.66 -17.84 -15.99
C ALA A 928 -9.63 -18.59 -15.06
N MET A 929 -10.83 -18.04 -14.88
CA MET A 929 -11.88 -18.67 -14.06
C MET A 929 -12.51 -19.88 -14.76
N PRO A 930 -13.16 -20.78 -14.00
CA PRO A 930 -14.05 -21.78 -14.58
C PRO A 930 -15.13 -21.14 -15.48
N SER A 931 -15.44 -21.76 -16.62
CA SER A 931 -16.30 -21.18 -17.66
C SER A 931 -17.69 -20.80 -17.17
N VAL A 932 -18.30 -21.61 -16.28
CA VAL A 932 -19.60 -21.28 -15.68
C VAL A 932 -19.51 -20.07 -14.77
N MET A 933 -18.41 -19.90 -14.04
CA MET A 933 -18.19 -18.74 -13.18
C MET A 933 -18.02 -17.48 -14.03
N GLU A 934 -17.27 -17.55 -15.12
CA GLU A 934 -17.17 -16.43 -16.06
C GLU A 934 -18.53 -16.07 -16.69
N MET A 935 -19.32 -17.07 -17.08
CA MET A 935 -20.63 -16.84 -17.72
C MET A 935 -21.70 -16.28 -16.77
N PHE A 936 -21.68 -16.67 -15.49
CA PHE A 936 -22.71 -16.33 -14.50
C PHE A 936 -22.20 -15.42 -13.37
N ASP A 937 -21.34 -14.46 -13.74
CA ASP A 937 -20.92 -13.34 -12.89
C ASP A 937 -20.19 -13.76 -11.59
N GLY A 938 -19.39 -14.83 -11.66
CA GLY A 938 -18.46 -15.23 -10.61
C GLY A 938 -17.35 -14.20 -10.40
N PRO A 939 -16.90 -13.96 -9.16
CA PRO A 939 -15.89 -12.95 -8.87
C PRO A 939 -14.48 -13.44 -9.24
N GLY A 940 -13.73 -12.63 -9.98
CA GLY A 940 -12.35 -12.95 -10.41
C GLY A 940 -11.30 -12.98 -9.29
N GLY A 941 -11.71 -12.84 -8.02
CA GLY A 941 -10.81 -12.76 -6.88
C GLY A 941 -9.87 -11.55 -6.87
N ILE A 942 -9.95 -10.60 -7.82
CA ILE A 942 -9.02 -9.46 -7.94
C ILE A 942 -9.19 -8.44 -6.82
N ALA A 943 -10.44 -8.15 -6.45
CA ALA A 943 -10.85 -7.21 -5.41
C ALA A 943 -11.97 -7.85 -4.58
N SER A 944 -12.20 -7.33 -3.37
CA SER A 944 -13.21 -7.89 -2.47
C SER A 944 -14.59 -7.73 -3.11
N CYS A 945 -15.36 -8.82 -3.17
CA CYS A 945 -16.69 -8.81 -3.78
C CYS A 945 -17.76 -8.89 -2.69
N SER A 946 -18.22 -7.73 -2.24
CA SER A 946 -19.27 -7.62 -1.21
C SER A 946 -20.66 -7.99 -1.72
N ARG A 947 -20.89 -7.82 -3.02
CA ARG A 947 -22.12 -8.18 -3.73
C ARG A 947 -21.77 -8.52 -5.18
N ARG A 948 -22.17 -9.70 -5.63
CA ARG A 948 -21.99 -10.10 -7.03
C ARG A 948 -22.93 -9.31 -7.92
N ALA A 949 -22.44 -8.88 -9.08
CA ALA A 949 -23.32 -8.39 -10.14
C ALA A 949 -24.19 -9.55 -10.65
N VAL A 950 -25.40 -9.23 -11.11
CA VAL A 950 -26.28 -10.19 -11.77
C VAL A 950 -26.57 -9.63 -13.14
N SER A 951 -25.89 -10.15 -14.16
CA SER A 951 -26.17 -9.79 -15.54
C SER A 951 -27.31 -10.65 -16.09
N THR A 952 -28.05 -10.09 -17.06
CA THR A 952 -29.05 -10.83 -17.84
C THR A 952 -28.70 -10.61 -19.31
N VAL A 953 -27.85 -11.49 -19.84
CA VAL A 953 -27.32 -11.39 -21.21
C VAL A 953 -27.72 -12.59 -22.03
N ALA A 954 -27.91 -12.43 -23.34
CA ALA A 954 -28.32 -13.50 -24.24
C ALA A 954 -27.37 -14.72 -24.25
N LEU A 955 -26.09 -14.51 -23.91
CA LEU A 955 -25.08 -15.57 -23.86
C LEU A 955 -25.35 -16.59 -22.73
N GLN A 956 -25.98 -16.19 -21.63
CA GLN A 956 -26.27 -17.08 -20.49
C GLN A 956 -27.28 -18.19 -20.84
N PRO A 957 -28.48 -17.91 -21.37
CA PRO A 957 -29.40 -18.96 -21.82
C PRO A 957 -28.85 -19.73 -23.03
N LEU A 958 -28.04 -19.10 -23.89
CA LEU A 958 -27.35 -19.81 -24.99
C LEU A 958 -26.30 -20.79 -24.47
N PHE A 959 -25.60 -20.46 -23.38
CA PHE A 959 -24.69 -21.36 -22.68
C PHE A 959 -25.43 -22.56 -22.09
N LEU A 960 -26.57 -22.30 -21.42
CA LEU A 960 -27.42 -23.37 -20.87
C LEU A 960 -27.99 -24.28 -21.95
N LEU A 961 -28.26 -23.74 -23.14
CA LEU A 961 -28.81 -24.50 -24.27
C LEU A 961 -27.76 -25.30 -25.04
N ASN A 962 -26.56 -24.73 -25.26
CA ASN A 962 -25.63 -25.23 -26.28
C ASN A 962 -24.26 -25.68 -25.75
N SER A 963 -23.95 -25.44 -24.48
CA SER A 963 -22.65 -25.87 -23.95
C SER A 963 -22.54 -27.40 -23.93
N GLU A 964 -21.33 -27.90 -24.16
CA GLU A 964 -21.05 -29.34 -24.13
C GLU A 964 -21.41 -29.97 -22.78
N PHE A 965 -21.15 -29.24 -21.69
CA PHE A 965 -21.57 -29.63 -20.34
C PHE A 965 -23.08 -29.88 -20.30
N MET A 966 -23.90 -28.91 -20.72
CA MET A 966 -25.36 -29.04 -20.65
C MET A 966 -25.92 -30.13 -21.58
N ALA A 967 -25.37 -30.28 -22.78
CA ALA A 967 -25.79 -31.34 -23.71
C ALA A 967 -25.56 -32.75 -23.14
N ARG A 968 -24.40 -32.97 -22.49
CA ARG A 968 -24.11 -34.24 -21.80
C ARG A 968 -25.05 -34.46 -20.61
N ARG A 969 -25.23 -33.45 -19.77
CA ARG A 969 -26.09 -33.53 -18.58
C ARG A 969 -27.57 -33.71 -18.91
N ALA A 970 -28.06 -33.11 -20.00
CA ALA A 970 -29.42 -33.36 -20.48
C ALA A 970 -29.61 -34.83 -20.91
N THR A 971 -28.59 -35.44 -21.50
CA THR A 971 -28.60 -36.87 -21.87
C THR A 971 -28.63 -37.75 -20.62
N SER A 972 -27.73 -37.52 -19.66
CA SER A 972 -27.68 -38.25 -18.39
C SER A 972 -28.96 -38.08 -17.55
N LEU A 973 -29.57 -36.89 -17.57
CA LEU A 973 -30.86 -36.67 -16.91
C LEU A 973 -31.98 -37.50 -17.56
N ALA A 974 -32.02 -37.56 -18.89
CA ALA A 974 -33.02 -38.34 -19.61
C ALA A 974 -32.88 -39.85 -19.36
N GLU A 975 -31.66 -40.37 -19.30
CA GLU A 975 -31.37 -41.76 -18.91
C GLU A 975 -31.91 -42.03 -17.50
N ARG A 976 -31.55 -41.17 -16.54
CA ARG A 976 -32.02 -41.31 -15.15
C ARG A 976 -33.54 -41.22 -15.01
N VAL A 977 -34.20 -40.35 -15.77
CA VAL A 977 -35.67 -40.25 -15.78
C VAL A 977 -36.29 -41.51 -16.36
N SER A 978 -35.71 -42.07 -17.43
CA SER A 978 -36.18 -43.31 -18.06
C SER A 978 -36.02 -44.52 -17.13
N GLU A 979 -34.96 -44.58 -16.34
CA GLU A 979 -34.74 -45.62 -15.34
C GLU A 979 -35.73 -45.53 -14.17
N ALA A 980 -36.09 -44.30 -13.77
CA ALA A 980 -36.99 -44.06 -12.65
C ALA A 980 -38.48 -44.25 -13.01
N ALA A 981 -38.86 -44.16 -14.28
CA ALA A 981 -40.25 -44.25 -14.73
C ALA A 981 -40.39 -44.80 -16.15
N SER A 982 -41.36 -45.71 -16.34
CA SER A 982 -41.60 -46.38 -17.63
C SER A 982 -42.71 -45.74 -18.47
N ASP A 983 -43.67 -45.05 -17.86
CA ASP A 983 -44.74 -44.35 -18.56
C ASP A 983 -44.46 -42.85 -18.72
N VAL A 984 -45.01 -42.26 -19.78
CA VAL A 984 -44.76 -40.85 -20.17
C VAL A 984 -45.15 -39.87 -19.06
N ASP A 985 -46.29 -40.08 -18.39
CA ASP A 985 -46.77 -39.15 -17.37
C ASP A 985 -45.85 -39.14 -16.15
N SER A 986 -45.41 -40.32 -15.71
CA SER A 986 -44.44 -40.46 -14.62
C SER A 986 -43.05 -39.96 -15.01
N GLN A 987 -42.62 -40.11 -16.27
CA GLN A 987 -41.36 -39.54 -16.77
C GLN A 987 -41.37 -38.01 -16.71
N ILE A 988 -42.47 -37.38 -17.12
CA ILE A 988 -42.63 -35.93 -17.01
C ILE A 988 -42.57 -35.51 -15.53
N ASP A 989 -43.28 -36.21 -14.64
CA ASP A 989 -43.22 -35.94 -13.20
C ASP A 989 -41.78 -36.03 -12.64
N GLN A 990 -41.05 -37.08 -13.00
CA GLN A 990 -39.66 -37.26 -12.56
C GLN A 990 -38.74 -36.16 -13.09
N ALA A 991 -38.91 -35.74 -14.35
CA ALA A 991 -38.13 -34.66 -14.95
C ALA A 991 -38.35 -33.33 -14.21
N PHE A 992 -39.61 -32.99 -13.91
CA PHE A 992 -39.97 -31.78 -13.15
C PHE A 992 -39.51 -31.84 -11.70
N LEU A 993 -39.68 -32.98 -11.01
CA LEU A 993 -39.26 -33.12 -9.62
C LEU A 993 -37.73 -33.00 -9.46
N ARG A 994 -36.95 -33.56 -10.39
CA ARG A 994 -35.48 -33.50 -10.34
C ARG A 994 -34.91 -32.13 -10.67
N THR A 995 -35.60 -31.34 -11.48
CA THR A 995 -35.11 -30.02 -11.94
C THR A 995 -35.70 -28.86 -11.12
N LEU A 996 -37.02 -28.86 -10.93
CA LEU A 996 -37.79 -27.77 -10.33
C LEU A 996 -38.34 -28.09 -8.93
N SER A 997 -38.18 -29.32 -8.44
CA SER A 997 -38.68 -29.76 -7.12
C SER A 997 -40.19 -29.57 -6.93
N ARG A 998 -40.96 -29.71 -8.01
CA ARG A 998 -42.43 -29.72 -8.01
C ARG A 998 -42.95 -30.59 -9.15
N ARG A 999 -44.25 -30.84 -9.17
CA ARG A 999 -44.93 -31.47 -10.32
C ARG A 999 -45.28 -30.41 -11.38
N PRO A 1000 -45.41 -30.80 -12.67
CA PRO A 1000 -45.86 -29.89 -13.71
C PRO A 1000 -47.31 -29.45 -13.46
N ALA A 1001 -47.62 -28.20 -13.78
CA ALA A 1001 -48.99 -27.75 -13.95
C ALA A 1001 -49.66 -28.48 -15.14
N ALA A 1002 -51.00 -28.40 -15.24
CA ALA A 1002 -51.74 -29.08 -16.30
C ALA A 1002 -51.29 -28.66 -17.71
N GLU A 1003 -51.05 -27.36 -17.92
CA GLU A 1003 -50.56 -26.81 -19.19
C GLU A 1003 -49.12 -27.24 -19.50
N GLU A 1004 -48.23 -27.21 -18.50
CA GLU A 1004 -46.85 -27.65 -18.64
C GLU A 1004 -46.76 -29.15 -18.99
N ARG A 1005 -47.66 -29.96 -18.43
CA ARG A 1005 -47.74 -31.39 -18.76
C ARG A 1005 -48.16 -31.61 -20.21
N LEU A 1006 -49.11 -30.83 -20.73
CA LEU A 1006 -49.52 -30.92 -22.13
C LEU A 1006 -48.36 -30.55 -23.06
N LEU A 1007 -47.67 -29.44 -22.78
CA LEU A 1007 -46.48 -29.02 -23.55
C LEU A 1007 -45.36 -30.07 -23.48
N ALA A 1008 -45.13 -30.68 -22.32
CA ALA A 1008 -44.14 -31.74 -22.18
C ALA A 1008 -44.52 -32.99 -23.01
N LYS A 1009 -45.81 -33.35 -23.09
CA LYS A 1009 -46.27 -34.44 -23.97
C LYS A 1009 -46.04 -34.12 -25.45
N GLU A 1010 -46.34 -32.90 -25.88
CA GLU A 1010 -46.08 -32.46 -27.26
C GLU A 1010 -44.58 -32.58 -27.62
N ILE A 1011 -43.68 -32.17 -26.72
CA ILE A 1011 -42.22 -32.32 -26.92
C ILE A 1011 -41.82 -33.81 -27.05
N LEU A 1012 -42.48 -34.70 -26.30
CA LEU A 1012 -42.18 -36.13 -26.31
C LEU A 1012 -42.74 -36.86 -27.54
N GLU A 1013 -43.79 -36.33 -28.18
CA GLU A 1013 -44.37 -36.87 -29.42
C GLU A 1013 -43.58 -36.46 -30.67
N ASP A 1014 -42.96 -35.28 -30.64
CA ASP A 1014 -42.08 -34.83 -31.73
C ASP A 1014 -40.85 -35.76 -31.84
N SER A 1015 -40.57 -36.25 -33.04
CA SER A 1015 -39.48 -37.20 -33.30
C SER A 1015 -38.27 -36.57 -34.02
N ASP A 1016 -38.31 -35.27 -34.34
CA ASP A 1016 -37.24 -34.60 -35.08
C ASP A 1016 -36.07 -34.16 -34.16
N GLY A 1017 -34.86 -34.64 -34.41
CA GLY A 1017 -33.64 -34.23 -33.69
C GLY A 1017 -33.23 -35.18 -32.55
N PRO A 1018 -32.56 -34.66 -31.47
CA PRO A 1018 -32.16 -35.46 -30.32
C PRO A 1018 -33.34 -36.19 -29.66
N ALA A 1019 -33.06 -37.26 -28.90
CA ALA A 1019 -34.10 -38.06 -28.24
C ALA A 1019 -35.11 -37.16 -27.49
N PRO A 1020 -36.44 -37.37 -27.64
CA PRO A 1020 -37.44 -36.42 -27.16
C PRO A 1020 -37.33 -36.10 -25.66
N LEU A 1021 -37.02 -37.11 -24.83
CA LEU A 1021 -36.82 -36.91 -23.40
C LEU A 1021 -35.57 -36.08 -23.08
N THR A 1022 -34.50 -36.22 -23.85
CA THR A 1022 -33.30 -35.37 -23.74
C THR A 1022 -33.63 -33.91 -24.05
N ARG A 1023 -34.48 -33.65 -25.05
CA ARG A 1023 -34.94 -32.28 -25.37
C ARG A 1023 -35.79 -31.69 -24.26
N LEU A 1024 -36.71 -32.47 -23.68
CA LEU A 1024 -37.48 -32.03 -22.50
C LEU A 1024 -36.56 -31.70 -21.32
N CYS A 1025 -35.59 -32.58 -21.01
CA CYS A 1025 -34.62 -32.36 -19.94
C CYS A 1025 -33.78 -31.09 -20.17
N LEU A 1026 -33.29 -30.88 -21.39
CA LEU A 1026 -32.54 -29.68 -21.75
C LEU A 1026 -33.39 -28.41 -21.60
N ALA A 1027 -34.66 -28.47 -22.01
CA ALA A 1027 -35.59 -27.34 -21.86
C ALA A 1027 -35.79 -26.97 -20.38
N LEU A 1028 -36.02 -27.97 -19.51
CA LEU A 1028 -36.19 -27.76 -18.07
C LEU A 1028 -34.94 -27.17 -17.41
N LEU A 1029 -33.75 -27.65 -17.75
CA LEU A 1029 -32.48 -27.12 -17.25
C LEU A 1029 -32.18 -25.68 -17.72
N ASN A 1030 -32.88 -25.20 -18.75
CA ASN A 1030 -32.75 -23.84 -19.29
C ASN A 1030 -33.92 -22.92 -18.88
N LEU A 1031 -34.82 -23.37 -18.00
CA LEU A 1031 -35.90 -22.51 -17.50
C LEU A 1031 -35.37 -21.44 -16.55
N ASN A 1032 -36.03 -20.28 -16.54
CA ASN A 1032 -35.80 -19.27 -15.52
C ASN A 1032 -36.04 -19.84 -14.11
N GLU A 1033 -37.04 -20.70 -13.92
CA GLU A 1033 -37.29 -21.31 -12.61
C GLU A 1033 -36.14 -22.20 -12.12
N PHE A 1034 -35.35 -22.78 -13.04
CA PHE A 1034 -34.20 -23.60 -12.67
C PHE A 1034 -33.06 -22.77 -12.09
N VAL A 1035 -32.83 -21.56 -12.60
CA VAL A 1035 -31.70 -20.70 -12.22
C VAL A 1035 -32.05 -19.62 -11.19
N TYR A 1036 -33.25 -19.66 -10.60
CA TYR A 1036 -33.70 -18.73 -9.56
C TYR A 1036 -34.14 -19.47 -8.30
N ILE A 1037 -34.04 -18.78 -7.16
CA ILE A 1037 -34.58 -19.26 -5.89
C ILE A 1037 -36.08 -18.91 -5.86
N PRO A 1038 -36.95 -19.90 -5.61
CA PRO A 1038 -38.40 -19.75 -5.73
C PRO A 1038 -39.02 -19.00 -4.55
#